data_AF-B7FYI6-F1
#
_entry.id   AF-B7FYI6-F1
#
_cell.length_a   1.000
_cell.length_b   1.000
_cell.length_c   1.000
_cell.angle_alpha   90.00
_cell.angle_beta   90.00
_cell.angle_gamma   90.00
#
_symmetry.space_group_name_H-M   'P 1'
#
loop_
_entity.id
_entity.type
_entity.pdbx_description
1 polymer ?
#
loop_
_entity_poly.entity_id
_entity_poly.type
_entity_poly.pdbx_seq_one_letter_code
_entity_poly.pdbx_strand_id
1 'polypeptide(L)'
;MSRQASQVKNRAPAPIQISAEQILREAADRQQAHEIEPIVKIHDAEEYQAHLRDRRKHYEDNIRYRREDVGNWVKYARFEEENKEFERARSVYERSLEVDHRSAQLWLRYAEFEMRQEFINHARNVLDRAVQILPRVDFLWYKYVYMEEMVGDLPKTRAVFERWMEWMPDDNGWLSYARFETRCGNVTQADSIMRRYVNTYPSARAFLRFAKWAEFEAKDVALARTIFESALSELEPEESRQARVFKQFASFEERQREYDRARVIYKHALSLLHLGETPSLADEEDLTNAERTKREELYKAYITFEKKHGDRQGIEDVIVTKQRAQYRERAAEHPFDYDCWFEWAKLEEEHGSVSAVRETYEKAVANVPPSEQKDHWRRYIYLWIYYAVYEELVNADLDRAFQVYETCLSIIPHKKFSFAKIWIQAAKLLIRRRELTAARRLLGRAIGQCGKERIFIEYVALELALGEVDRCRNLYSNYLKAMPHNCKAWFKYADLEKSVGETERCRAIFELAIAQPALDMPEMLWKGYIDFEIEENEGENARKLYERLLERTSHVKVWISYAQFEGTDIGKGLEGARAVFEQAYDHLKAQGLSEERVLLLDAWRVFEKSNGSQKDVADVEAKMPRRIKRKRMREDESGKDLGWEEYFDYQFPDDEGGASNNFKILEMAAKWKQQRAEASDDDSDLDSNE
;
A
#
# COMPACT_ATOMS: atom_id res chain seq x y z
N MET A 1 53.98 -33.53 46.32
CA MET A 1 52.62 -33.59 46.85
C MET A 1 52.29 -32.29 47.57
N SER A 2 51.81 -31.29 46.84
CA SER A 2 51.20 -30.09 47.42
C SER A 2 49.73 -30.42 47.63
N ARG A 3 49.25 -30.43 48.89
CA ARG A 3 47.84 -30.65 49.22
C ARG A 3 47.05 -29.50 48.59
N GLN A 4 46.38 -29.77 47.47
CA GLN A 4 45.39 -28.85 46.92
C GLN A 4 44.30 -28.68 47.97
N ALA A 5 44.31 -27.53 48.65
CA ALA A 5 43.19 -27.08 49.45
C ALA A 5 41.95 -27.15 48.56
N SER A 6 40.88 -27.78 49.04
CA SER A 6 39.61 -27.86 48.35
C SER A 6 39.05 -26.44 48.21
N GLN A 7 39.44 -25.73 47.16
CA GLN A 7 38.91 -24.42 46.83
C GLN A 7 37.41 -24.59 46.60
N VAL A 8 36.62 -23.90 47.43
CA VAL A 8 35.18 -23.80 47.27
C VAL A 8 34.93 -23.17 45.90
N LYS A 9 34.54 -23.98 44.92
CA LYS A 9 34.23 -23.49 43.57
C LYS A 9 32.93 -22.70 43.62
N ASN A 10 32.99 -21.42 43.30
CA ASN A 10 31.80 -20.61 43.14
C ASN A 10 31.01 -21.13 41.94
N ARG A 11 29.79 -21.62 42.18
CA ARG A 11 28.86 -22.13 41.14
C ARG A 11 27.90 -21.07 40.62
N ALA A 12 28.13 -19.80 40.95
CA ALA A 12 27.39 -18.70 40.33
C ALA A 12 27.59 -18.72 38.80
N PRO A 13 26.56 -18.37 38.01
CA PRO A 13 26.69 -18.29 36.56
C PRO A 13 27.80 -17.30 36.19
N ALA A 14 28.72 -17.74 35.33
CA ALA A 14 29.81 -16.88 34.86
C ALA A 14 29.22 -15.71 34.04
N PRO A 15 29.73 -14.48 34.21
CA PRO A 15 29.21 -13.30 33.53
C PRO A 15 29.44 -13.34 32.01
N ILE A 16 30.44 -14.08 31.56
CA ILE A 16 30.75 -14.29 30.14
C ILE A 16 30.66 -15.79 29.89
N GLN A 17 29.74 -16.18 29.00
CA GLN A 17 29.61 -17.54 28.55
C GLN A 17 30.59 -17.73 27.37
N ILE A 18 31.51 -18.69 27.49
CA ILE A 18 32.48 -18.99 26.44
C ILE A 18 31.71 -19.46 25.21
N SER A 19 31.82 -18.72 24.11
CA SER A 19 31.19 -19.07 22.84
C SER A 19 32.12 -19.95 22.00
N ALA A 20 31.53 -20.71 21.06
CA ALA A 20 32.31 -21.52 20.11
C ALA A 20 33.27 -20.66 19.26
N GLU A 21 32.88 -19.42 18.94
CA GLU A 21 33.72 -18.47 18.21
C GLU A 21 35.02 -18.14 18.97
N GLN A 22 34.93 -17.93 20.29
CA GLN A 22 36.09 -17.60 21.11
C GLN A 22 37.10 -18.75 21.17
N ILE A 23 36.62 -20.00 21.20
CA ILE A 23 37.47 -21.20 21.17
C ILE A 23 38.18 -21.33 19.82
N LEU A 24 37.48 -21.09 18.71
CA LEU A 24 38.06 -21.16 17.36
C LEU A 24 39.13 -20.08 17.15
N ARG A 25 38.91 -18.88 17.68
CA ARG A 25 39.86 -17.77 17.59
C ARG A 25 41.13 -18.06 18.39
N GLU A 26 40.99 -18.53 19.63
CA GLU A 26 42.16 -18.95 20.43
C GLU A 26 42.89 -20.15 19.81
N ALA A 27 42.18 -21.04 19.14
CA ALA A 27 42.81 -22.15 18.43
C ALA A 27 43.61 -21.69 17.20
N ALA A 28 43.10 -20.71 16.44
CA ALA A 28 43.81 -20.12 15.31
C ALA A 28 45.06 -19.36 15.77
N ASP A 29 44.96 -18.56 16.84
CA ASP A 29 46.09 -17.81 17.39
C ASP A 29 47.20 -18.71 17.97
N ARG A 30 46.84 -19.94 18.36
CA ARG A 30 47.79 -20.96 18.84
C ARG A 30 48.37 -21.85 17.74
N GLN A 31 47.90 -21.77 16.49
CA GLN A 31 48.57 -22.47 15.39
C GLN A 31 49.96 -21.85 15.19
N GLN A 32 51.01 -22.65 15.38
CA GLN A 32 52.38 -22.21 15.14
C GLN A 32 52.52 -21.81 13.66
N ALA A 33 53.01 -20.59 13.41
CA ALA A 33 53.30 -20.13 12.07
C ALA A 33 54.39 -21.00 11.44
N HIS A 34 54.25 -21.33 10.15
CA HIS A 34 55.29 -22.06 9.42
C HIS A 34 56.62 -21.29 9.45
N GLU A 35 57.68 -21.93 9.94
CA GLU A 35 59.03 -21.38 9.91
C GLU A 35 59.51 -21.25 8.45
N ILE A 36 59.89 -20.05 8.03
CA ILE A 36 60.44 -19.79 6.70
C ILE A 36 61.93 -20.17 6.74
N GLU A 37 62.36 -21.06 5.83
CA GLU A 37 63.77 -21.46 5.70
C GLU A 37 64.68 -20.23 5.45
N PRO A 38 65.89 -20.18 6.04
CA PRO A 38 66.81 -19.06 5.85
C PRO A 38 67.29 -18.96 4.39
N ILE A 39 67.34 -17.74 3.85
CA ILE A 39 67.79 -17.48 2.47
C ILE A 39 69.30 -17.77 2.36
N VAL A 40 69.66 -18.89 1.73
CA VAL A 40 71.06 -19.23 1.40
C VAL A 40 71.48 -18.55 0.09
N LYS A 41 72.60 -17.82 0.10
CA LYS A 41 73.20 -17.24 -1.11
C LYS A 41 74.18 -18.25 -1.71
N ILE A 42 74.06 -18.49 -3.02
CA ILE A 42 74.88 -19.45 -3.77
C ILE A 42 76.12 -18.70 -4.29
N HIS A 43 77.33 -19.17 -3.98
CA HIS A 43 78.57 -18.49 -4.35
C HIS A 43 79.30 -19.15 -5.52
N ASP A 44 79.34 -20.49 -5.55
CA ASP A 44 80.14 -21.23 -6.51
C ASP A 44 79.28 -22.04 -7.51
N ALA A 45 79.87 -22.35 -8.68
CA ALA A 45 79.22 -23.19 -9.69
C ALA A 45 78.97 -24.62 -9.19
N GLU A 46 79.85 -25.13 -8.32
CA GLU A 46 79.68 -26.45 -7.69
C GLU A 46 78.53 -26.44 -6.68
N GLU A 47 78.42 -25.39 -5.86
CA GLU A 47 77.29 -25.18 -4.95
C GLU A 47 75.97 -25.01 -5.71
N TYR A 48 75.99 -24.29 -6.84
CA TYR A 48 74.82 -24.17 -7.72
C TYR A 48 74.40 -25.52 -8.28
N GLN A 49 75.34 -26.35 -8.75
CA GLN A 49 75.03 -27.69 -9.25
C GLN A 49 74.54 -28.64 -8.13
N ALA A 50 75.08 -28.53 -6.93
CA ALA A 50 74.58 -29.28 -5.76
C ALA A 50 73.14 -28.85 -5.42
N HIS A 51 72.88 -27.55 -5.36
CA HIS A 51 71.53 -27.01 -5.16
C HIS A 51 70.56 -27.46 -6.26
N LEU A 52 70.99 -27.45 -7.53
CA LEU A 52 70.18 -27.99 -8.63
C LEU A 52 69.89 -29.49 -8.46
N ARG A 53 70.89 -30.29 -8.04
CA ARG A 53 70.70 -31.73 -7.78
C ARG A 53 69.71 -31.97 -6.65
N ASP A 54 69.81 -31.23 -5.55
CA ASP A 54 68.91 -31.37 -4.41
C ASP A 54 67.48 -30.95 -4.77
N ARG A 55 67.33 -29.84 -5.51
CA ARG A 55 66.02 -29.39 -6.03
C ARG A 55 65.43 -30.39 -7.02
N ARG A 56 66.22 -30.91 -7.96
CA ARG A 56 65.78 -31.95 -8.92
C ARG A 56 65.37 -33.21 -8.20
N LYS A 57 66.15 -33.67 -7.23
CA LYS A 57 65.81 -34.82 -6.40
C LYS A 57 64.49 -34.58 -5.66
N HIS A 58 64.30 -33.40 -5.10
CA HIS A 58 63.03 -33.04 -4.45
C HIS A 58 61.84 -33.08 -5.43
N TYR A 59 61.97 -32.52 -6.63
CA TYR A 59 60.91 -32.59 -7.65
C TYR A 59 60.67 -34.01 -8.15
N GLU A 60 61.71 -34.79 -8.41
CA GLU A 60 61.61 -36.19 -8.84
C GLU A 60 61.01 -37.07 -7.74
N ASP A 61 61.37 -36.85 -6.47
CA ASP A 61 60.77 -37.56 -5.34
C ASP A 61 59.29 -37.18 -5.20
N ASN A 62 58.94 -35.89 -5.33
CA ASN A 62 57.54 -35.44 -5.35
C ASN A 62 56.74 -36.07 -6.49
N ILE A 63 57.34 -36.18 -7.68
CA ILE A 63 56.74 -36.83 -8.86
C ILE A 63 56.61 -38.34 -8.64
N ARG A 64 57.58 -38.99 -7.98
CA ARG A 64 57.49 -40.42 -7.63
C ARG A 64 56.35 -40.68 -6.64
N TYR A 65 56.19 -39.82 -5.63
CA TYR A 65 55.13 -39.95 -4.64
C TYR A 65 53.74 -39.57 -5.20
N ARG A 66 53.67 -38.55 -6.06
CA ARG A 66 52.42 -38.03 -6.65
C ARG A 66 52.56 -37.87 -8.16
N ARG A 67 52.58 -39.01 -8.86
CA ARG A 67 52.82 -39.07 -10.30
C ARG A 67 51.74 -38.39 -11.13
N GLU A 68 50.49 -38.44 -10.68
CA GLU A 68 49.32 -37.93 -11.43
C GLU A 68 49.16 -36.40 -11.31
N ASP A 69 49.81 -35.76 -10.33
CA ASP A 69 49.65 -34.32 -10.11
C ASP A 69 50.44 -33.50 -11.14
N VAL A 70 49.75 -33.05 -12.18
CA VAL A 70 50.24 -32.18 -13.25
C VAL A 70 50.90 -30.92 -12.70
N GLY A 71 50.49 -30.43 -11.52
CA GLY A 71 51.08 -29.25 -10.90
C GLY A 71 52.56 -29.42 -10.57
N ASN A 72 52.98 -30.62 -10.13
CA ASN A 72 54.38 -30.90 -9.79
C ASN A 72 55.25 -30.99 -11.04
N TRP A 73 54.74 -31.60 -12.11
CA TRP A 73 55.38 -31.64 -13.42
C TRP A 73 55.59 -30.23 -13.98
N VAL A 74 54.57 -29.37 -13.93
CA VAL A 74 54.68 -27.99 -14.44
C VAL A 74 55.64 -27.15 -13.60
N LYS A 75 55.64 -27.29 -12.27
CA LYS A 75 56.62 -26.61 -11.40
C LYS A 75 58.05 -27.05 -11.72
N TYR A 76 58.26 -28.35 -11.93
CA TYR A 76 59.58 -28.86 -12.28
C TYR A 76 60.04 -28.37 -13.67
N ALA A 77 59.15 -28.38 -14.65
CA ALA A 77 59.46 -27.87 -15.98
C ALA A 77 59.77 -26.36 -15.97
N ARG A 78 59.03 -25.56 -15.18
CA ARG A 78 59.33 -24.13 -14.97
C ARG A 78 60.67 -23.90 -14.28
N PHE A 79 61.02 -24.74 -13.31
CA PHE A 79 62.33 -24.67 -12.67
C PHE A 79 63.47 -24.91 -13.69
N GLU A 80 63.34 -25.90 -14.58
CA GLU A 80 64.32 -26.11 -15.66
C GLU A 80 64.30 -24.97 -16.70
N GLU A 81 63.14 -24.35 -16.94
CA GLU A 81 63.02 -23.13 -17.76
C GLU A 81 63.80 -21.95 -17.16
N GLU A 82 63.65 -21.68 -15.86
CA GLU A 82 64.38 -20.63 -15.15
C GLU A 82 65.90 -20.83 -15.22
N ASN A 83 66.35 -22.08 -15.20
CA ASN A 83 67.76 -22.46 -15.32
C ASN A 83 68.26 -22.56 -16.78
N LYS A 84 67.40 -22.28 -17.79
CA LYS A 84 67.70 -22.35 -19.24
C LYS A 84 68.11 -23.73 -19.75
N GLU A 85 67.78 -24.81 -19.05
CA GLU A 85 68.02 -26.19 -19.50
C GLU A 85 66.82 -26.71 -20.32
N PHE A 86 66.66 -26.18 -21.54
CA PHE A 86 65.46 -26.41 -22.35
C PHE A 86 65.24 -27.87 -22.77
N GLU A 87 66.31 -28.61 -23.06
CA GLU A 87 66.21 -30.04 -23.42
C GLU A 87 65.64 -30.88 -22.27
N ARG A 88 66.01 -30.55 -21.02
CA ARG A 88 65.46 -31.22 -19.84
C ARG A 88 64.03 -30.80 -19.60
N ALA A 89 63.69 -29.52 -19.75
CA ALA A 89 62.31 -29.06 -19.67
C ALA A 89 61.40 -29.80 -20.68
N ARG A 90 61.86 -30.00 -21.92
CA ARG A 90 61.17 -30.83 -22.93
C ARG A 90 60.99 -32.27 -22.48
N SER A 91 62.06 -32.88 -21.96
CA SER A 91 62.00 -34.24 -21.42
C SER A 91 61.00 -34.36 -20.27
N VAL A 92 60.93 -33.36 -19.37
CA VAL A 92 59.94 -33.30 -18.29
C VAL A 92 58.52 -33.21 -18.86
N TYR A 93 58.29 -32.35 -19.86
CA TYR A 93 56.99 -32.23 -20.51
C TYR A 93 56.58 -33.50 -21.25
N GLU A 94 57.44 -34.13 -22.04
CA GLU A 94 57.12 -35.38 -22.74
C GLU A 94 56.85 -36.52 -21.74
N ARG A 95 57.64 -36.67 -20.68
CA ARG A 95 57.35 -37.63 -19.60
C ARG A 95 56.01 -37.35 -18.92
N SER A 96 55.67 -36.09 -18.71
CA SER A 96 54.38 -35.73 -18.12
C SER A 96 53.20 -36.04 -19.07
N LEU A 97 53.41 -35.90 -20.38
CA LEU A 97 52.41 -36.25 -21.40
C LEU A 97 52.24 -37.77 -21.54
N GLU A 98 53.29 -38.56 -21.30
CA GLU A 98 53.16 -40.02 -21.19
C GLU A 98 52.29 -40.44 -20.01
N VAL A 99 52.29 -39.66 -18.92
CA VAL A 99 51.43 -39.90 -17.76
C VAL A 99 49.99 -39.49 -18.04
N ASP A 100 49.79 -38.25 -18.52
CA ASP A 100 48.46 -37.73 -18.86
C ASP A 100 48.47 -36.96 -20.17
N HIS A 101 48.27 -37.69 -21.27
CA HIS A 101 48.16 -37.12 -22.60
C HIS A 101 46.80 -36.43 -22.85
N ARG A 102 45.81 -36.59 -21.94
CA ARG A 102 44.47 -36.00 -22.07
C ARG A 102 44.38 -34.61 -21.45
N SER A 103 45.32 -34.25 -20.59
CA SER A 103 45.39 -32.92 -19.99
C SER A 103 45.73 -31.86 -21.04
N ALA A 104 44.70 -31.16 -21.53
CA ALA A 104 44.89 -30.04 -22.44
C ALA A 104 45.68 -28.88 -21.82
N GLN A 105 45.60 -28.71 -20.50
CA GLN A 105 46.38 -27.70 -19.77
C GLN A 105 47.89 -27.97 -19.88
N LEU A 106 48.29 -29.25 -19.86
CA LEU A 106 49.69 -29.63 -19.97
C LEU A 106 50.24 -29.36 -21.38
N TRP A 107 49.48 -29.73 -22.41
CA TRP A 107 49.80 -29.38 -23.80
C TRP A 107 49.95 -27.87 -24.00
N LEU A 108 49.05 -27.07 -23.41
CA LEU A 108 49.13 -25.62 -23.47
C LEU A 108 50.39 -25.09 -22.78
N ARG A 109 50.73 -25.59 -21.58
CA ARG A 109 51.94 -25.15 -20.88
C ARG A 109 53.20 -25.50 -21.65
N TYR A 110 53.24 -26.68 -22.29
CA TYR A 110 54.36 -27.09 -23.14
C TYR A 110 54.47 -26.22 -24.40
N ALA A 111 53.36 -25.95 -25.09
CA ALA A 111 53.35 -25.03 -26.23
C ALA A 111 53.77 -23.61 -25.82
N GLU A 112 53.28 -23.10 -24.68
CA GLU A 112 53.65 -21.79 -24.13
C GLU A 112 55.12 -21.70 -23.74
N PHE A 113 55.71 -22.81 -23.30
CA PHE A 113 57.13 -22.90 -23.05
C PHE A 113 57.93 -22.75 -24.37
N GLU A 114 57.61 -23.52 -25.40
CA GLU A 114 58.30 -23.41 -26.71
C GLU A 114 58.09 -22.05 -27.38
N MET A 115 56.90 -21.45 -27.22
CA MET A 115 56.62 -20.09 -27.71
C MET A 115 57.45 -19.01 -27.00
N ARG A 116 57.61 -19.11 -25.67
CA ARG A 116 58.43 -18.16 -24.90
C ARG A 116 59.91 -18.23 -25.28
N GLN A 117 60.39 -19.39 -25.67
CA GLN A 117 61.76 -19.61 -26.11
C GLN A 117 61.96 -19.41 -27.61
N GLU A 118 60.95 -18.91 -28.34
CA GLU A 118 60.99 -18.61 -29.78
C GLU A 118 61.26 -19.85 -30.68
N PHE A 119 61.11 -21.07 -30.18
CA PHE A 119 61.25 -22.30 -30.96
C PHE A 119 59.95 -22.61 -31.74
N ILE A 120 59.66 -21.82 -32.76
CA ILE A 120 58.39 -21.85 -33.52
C ILE A 120 58.09 -23.25 -34.10
N ASN A 121 59.08 -23.92 -34.69
CA ASN A 121 58.86 -25.25 -35.30
C ASN A 121 58.54 -26.33 -34.26
N HIS A 122 59.14 -26.26 -33.06
CA HIS A 122 58.80 -27.17 -31.98
C HIS A 122 57.39 -26.88 -31.46
N ALA A 123 57.05 -25.60 -31.26
CA ALA A 123 55.71 -25.19 -30.88
C ALA A 123 54.64 -25.66 -31.88
N ARG A 124 54.92 -25.59 -33.20
CA ARG A 124 54.05 -26.14 -34.27
C ARG A 124 53.83 -27.63 -34.10
N ASN A 125 54.90 -28.41 -33.96
CA ASN A 125 54.79 -29.86 -33.82
C ASN A 125 54.02 -30.25 -32.55
N VAL A 126 54.23 -29.52 -31.45
CA VAL A 126 53.52 -29.74 -30.19
C VAL A 126 52.04 -29.42 -30.33
N LEU A 127 51.69 -28.27 -30.91
CA LEU A 127 50.30 -27.86 -31.10
C LEU A 127 49.57 -28.74 -32.13
N ASP A 128 50.24 -29.17 -33.19
CA ASP A 128 49.68 -30.08 -34.18
C ASP A 128 49.37 -31.46 -33.57
N ARG A 129 50.31 -32.02 -32.78
CA ARG A 129 50.09 -33.23 -31.98
C ARG A 129 48.94 -33.03 -30.98
N ALA A 130 48.92 -31.91 -30.27
CA ALA A 130 47.91 -31.62 -29.25
C ALA A 130 46.51 -31.58 -29.86
N VAL A 131 46.36 -30.92 -31.00
CA VAL A 131 45.11 -30.80 -31.74
C VAL A 131 44.67 -32.15 -32.34
N GLN A 132 45.61 -32.97 -32.82
CA GLN A 132 45.30 -34.31 -33.33
C GLN A 132 44.79 -35.25 -32.23
N ILE A 133 45.35 -35.16 -31.01
CA ILE A 133 44.95 -36.00 -29.88
C ILE A 133 43.67 -35.47 -29.22
N LEU A 134 43.52 -34.15 -29.12
CA LEU A 134 42.41 -33.46 -28.44
C LEU A 134 41.67 -32.48 -29.35
N PRO A 135 41.01 -32.96 -30.43
CA PRO A 135 40.36 -32.10 -31.41
C PRO A 135 39.15 -31.34 -30.87
N ARG A 136 38.53 -31.79 -29.77
CA ARG A 136 37.36 -31.15 -29.15
C ARG A 136 37.70 -29.97 -28.24
N VAL A 137 38.98 -29.72 -27.97
CA VAL A 137 39.39 -28.70 -27.01
C VAL A 137 39.70 -27.40 -27.76
N ASP A 138 38.74 -26.49 -27.81
CA ASP A 138 38.81 -25.27 -28.61
C ASP A 138 39.99 -24.33 -28.25
N PHE A 139 40.38 -24.24 -26.98
CA PHE A 139 41.48 -23.35 -26.60
C PHE A 139 42.83 -23.75 -27.17
N LEU A 140 43.04 -25.03 -27.50
CA LEU A 140 44.25 -25.48 -28.20
C LEU A 140 44.26 -24.98 -29.64
N TRP A 141 43.11 -25.05 -30.32
CA TRP A 141 42.93 -24.48 -31.66
C TRP A 141 43.12 -22.98 -31.66
N TYR A 142 42.52 -22.25 -30.72
CA TYR A 142 42.73 -20.80 -30.59
C TYR A 142 44.20 -20.45 -30.39
N LYS A 143 44.92 -21.21 -29.55
CA LYS A 143 46.35 -20.98 -29.33
C LYS A 143 47.17 -21.26 -30.59
N TYR A 144 46.81 -22.30 -31.34
CA TYR A 144 47.48 -22.66 -32.58
C TYR A 144 47.27 -21.61 -33.69
N VAL A 145 46.03 -21.18 -33.90
CA VAL A 145 45.68 -20.08 -34.79
C VAL A 145 46.40 -18.80 -34.38
N TYR A 146 46.37 -18.43 -33.10
CA TYR A 146 47.03 -17.23 -32.60
C TYR A 146 48.54 -17.28 -32.86
N MET A 147 49.17 -18.44 -32.69
CA MET A 147 50.59 -18.61 -32.97
C MET A 147 50.89 -18.42 -34.46
N GLU A 148 50.16 -19.06 -35.37
CA GLU A 148 50.37 -18.90 -36.81
C GLU A 148 50.06 -17.48 -37.30
N GLU A 149 49.08 -16.80 -36.68
CA GLU A 149 48.78 -15.40 -36.95
C GLU A 149 49.92 -14.47 -36.49
N MET A 150 50.52 -14.73 -35.32
CA MET A 150 51.69 -13.98 -34.83
C MET A 150 52.94 -14.21 -35.69
N VAL A 151 53.09 -15.41 -36.27
CA VAL A 151 54.11 -15.69 -37.27
C VAL A 151 53.81 -15.00 -38.60
N GLY A 152 52.54 -14.74 -38.90
CA GLY A 152 52.06 -14.08 -40.12
C GLY A 152 51.81 -15.03 -41.30
N ASP A 153 51.73 -16.34 -41.07
CA ASP A 153 51.47 -17.33 -42.13
C ASP A 153 49.96 -17.50 -42.38
N LEU A 154 49.40 -16.63 -43.23
CA LEU A 154 47.97 -16.61 -43.53
C LEU A 154 47.46 -17.92 -44.17
N PRO A 155 48.14 -18.53 -45.17
CA PRO A 155 47.69 -19.78 -45.76
C PRO A 155 47.64 -20.93 -44.75
N LYS A 156 48.64 -21.06 -43.87
CA LYS A 156 48.59 -22.09 -42.81
C LYS A 156 47.49 -21.81 -41.81
N THR A 157 47.31 -20.56 -41.41
CA THR A 157 46.23 -20.18 -40.49
C THR A 157 44.86 -20.60 -41.05
N ARG A 158 44.61 -20.37 -42.35
CA ARG A 158 43.40 -20.86 -43.03
C ARG A 158 43.29 -22.39 -43.06
N ALA A 159 44.38 -23.09 -43.34
CA ALA A 159 44.39 -24.55 -43.32
C ALA A 159 44.08 -25.11 -41.93
N VAL A 160 44.59 -24.48 -40.86
CA VAL A 160 44.26 -24.81 -39.48
C VAL A 160 42.79 -24.56 -39.18
N PHE A 161 42.24 -23.43 -39.63
CA PHE A 161 40.82 -23.13 -39.48
C PHE A 161 39.93 -24.14 -40.23
N GLU A 162 40.21 -24.45 -41.50
CA GLU A 162 39.40 -25.44 -42.23
C GLU A 162 39.46 -26.82 -41.57
N ARG A 163 40.65 -27.26 -41.13
CA ARG A 163 40.79 -28.50 -40.36
C ARG A 163 40.01 -28.45 -39.05
N TRP A 164 39.91 -27.28 -38.41
CA TRP A 164 39.09 -27.11 -37.22
C TRP A 164 37.60 -27.23 -37.54
N MET A 165 37.14 -26.63 -38.65
CA MET A 165 35.74 -26.67 -39.06
C MET A 165 35.25 -28.07 -39.44
N GLU A 166 36.14 -28.95 -39.89
CA GLU A 166 35.82 -30.38 -40.11
C GLU A 166 35.31 -31.07 -38.83
N TRP A 167 35.80 -30.65 -37.67
CA TRP A 167 35.38 -31.21 -36.37
C TRP A 167 34.10 -30.59 -35.81
N MET A 168 33.48 -29.65 -36.53
CA MET A 168 32.27 -28.93 -36.12
C MET A 168 32.43 -28.29 -34.73
N PRO A 169 33.22 -27.20 -34.63
CA PRO A 169 33.50 -26.54 -33.36
C PRO A 169 32.37 -25.62 -32.90
N ASP A 170 32.42 -25.19 -31.63
CA ASP A 170 31.45 -24.28 -31.03
C ASP A 170 31.27 -22.97 -31.84
N ASP A 171 30.14 -22.27 -31.63
CA ASP A 171 29.82 -20.97 -32.27
C ASP A 171 30.96 -19.96 -32.33
N ASN A 172 31.82 -19.96 -31.30
CA ASN A 172 32.92 -19.03 -31.19
C ASN A 172 34.05 -19.35 -32.19
N GLY A 173 34.23 -20.62 -32.55
CA GLY A 173 35.23 -21.04 -33.52
C GLY A 173 34.92 -20.51 -34.90
N TRP A 174 33.68 -20.70 -35.37
CA TRP A 174 33.18 -20.12 -36.63
C TRP A 174 33.31 -18.59 -36.66
N LEU A 175 32.94 -17.91 -35.57
CA LEU A 175 33.06 -16.46 -35.48
C LEU A 175 34.53 -15.99 -35.51
N SER A 176 35.44 -16.72 -34.86
CA SER A 176 36.87 -16.39 -34.91
C SER A 176 37.45 -16.52 -36.32
N TYR A 177 36.96 -17.48 -37.11
CA TYR A 177 37.38 -17.64 -38.50
C TYR A 177 36.83 -16.54 -39.39
N ALA A 178 35.54 -16.21 -39.23
CA ALA A 178 34.93 -15.07 -39.92
C ALA A 178 35.65 -13.75 -39.58
N ARG A 179 36.01 -13.53 -38.31
CA ARG A 179 36.80 -12.37 -37.85
C ARG A 179 38.23 -12.36 -38.38
N PHE A 180 38.83 -13.53 -38.57
CA PHE A 180 40.14 -13.64 -39.19
C PHE A 180 40.07 -13.20 -40.65
N GLU A 181 39.07 -13.65 -41.41
CA GLU A 181 38.90 -13.25 -42.81
C GLU A 181 38.50 -11.78 -42.97
N THR A 182 37.70 -11.22 -42.06
CA THR A 182 37.42 -9.77 -42.07
C THR A 182 38.67 -8.94 -41.79
N ARG A 183 39.54 -9.39 -40.86
CA ARG A 183 40.86 -8.77 -40.63
C ARG A 183 41.77 -8.87 -41.85
N CYS A 184 41.68 -9.96 -42.61
CA CYS A 184 42.39 -10.13 -43.86
C CYS A 184 41.78 -9.33 -45.04
N GLY A 185 40.59 -8.74 -44.87
CA GLY A 185 39.88 -7.97 -45.89
C GLY A 185 39.00 -8.80 -46.84
N ASN A 186 38.90 -10.12 -46.64
CA ASN A 186 38.15 -11.04 -47.51
C ASN A 186 36.70 -11.23 -47.03
N VAL A 187 35.86 -10.22 -47.23
CA VAL A 187 34.46 -10.22 -46.75
C VAL A 187 33.60 -11.31 -47.41
N THR A 188 33.87 -11.65 -48.68
CA THR A 188 33.12 -12.69 -49.42
C THR A 188 33.37 -14.10 -48.89
N GLN A 189 34.61 -14.40 -48.50
CA GLN A 189 34.94 -15.67 -47.86
C GLN A 189 34.32 -15.75 -46.48
N ALA A 190 34.35 -14.64 -45.71
CA ALA A 190 33.68 -14.57 -44.42
C ALA A 190 32.16 -14.81 -44.52
N ASP A 191 31.48 -14.27 -45.54
CA ASP A 191 30.06 -14.57 -45.79
C ASP A 191 29.84 -16.06 -46.09
N SER A 192 30.67 -16.66 -46.94
CA SER A 192 30.57 -18.09 -47.25
C SER A 192 30.76 -18.98 -46.02
N ILE A 193 31.65 -18.59 -45.11
CA ILE A 193 31.91 -19.28 -43.84
C ILE A 193 30.71 -19.14 -42.92
N MET A 194 30.11 -17.96 -42.84
CA MET A 194 28.94 -17.74 -41.99
C MET A 194 27.68 -18.43 -42.53
N ARG A 195 27.51 -18.52 -43.85
CA ARG A 195 26.47 -19.37 -44.46
C ARG A 195 26.70 -20.85 -44.16
N ARG A 196 27.94 -21.33 -44.25
CA ARG A 196 28.32 -22.69 -43.80
C ARG A 196 27.96 -22.90 -42.33
N TYR A 197 28.25 -21.93 -41.47
CA TYR A 197 27.94 -21.97 -40.04
C TYR A 197 26.43 -22.06 -39.76
N VAL A 198 25.61 -21.31 -40.49
CA VAL A 198 24.14 -21.38 -40.35
C VAL A 198 23.61 -22.75 -40.81
N ASN A 199 24.17 -23.29 -41.91
CA ASN A 199 23.79 -24.60 -42.42
C ASN A 199 24.22 -25.75 -41.49
N THR A 200 25.38 -25.64 -40.84
CA THR A 200 25.85 -26.65 -39.88
C THR A 200 25.08 -26.58 -38.57
N TYR A 201 24.71 -25.37 -38.12
CA TYR A 201 23.91 -25.15 -36.93
C TYR A 201 22.66 -24.31 -37.22
N PRO A 202 21.57 -24.94 -37.70
CA PRO A 202 20.27 -24.29 -37.82
C PRO A 202 19.71 -23.95 -36.43
N SER A 203 20.17 -22.83 -35.86
CA SER A 203 19.77 -22.37 -34.54
C SER A 203 19.58 -20.87 -34.56
N ALA A 204 18.58 -20.37 -33.83
CA ALA A 204 18.35 -18.93 -33.75
C ALA A 204 19.57 -18.17 -33.23
N ARG A 205 20.39 -18.80 -32.38
CA ARG A 205 21.63 -18.19 -31.90
C ARG A 205 22.65 -18.02 -33.03
N ALA A 206 22.76 -18.98 -33.95
CA ALA A 206 23.61 -18.88 -35.12
C ALA A 206 23.15 -17.75 -36.05
N PHE A 207 21.87 -17.70 -36.40
CA PHE A 207 21.29 -16.62 -37.21
C PHE A 207 21.47 -15.23 -36.56
N LEU A 208 21.23 -15.10 -35.26
CA LEU A 208 21.41 -13.83 -34.55
C LEU A 208 22.88 -13.37 -34.52
N ARG A 209 23.82 -14.31 -34.40
CA ARG A 209 25.25 -14.00 -34.48
C ARG A 209 25.65 -13.63 -35.91
N PHE A 210 25.09 -14.30 -36.91
CA PHE A 210 25.31 -13.95 -38.31
C PHE A 210 24.78 -12.57 -38.66
N ALA A 211 23.57 -12.23 -38.21
CA ALA A 211 23.01 -10.90 -38.39
C ALA A 211 23.85 -9.82 -37.70
N LYS A 212 24.34 -10.08 -36.48
CA LYS A 212 25.27 -9.15 -35.79
C LYS A 212 26.60 -9.00 -36.51
N TRP A 213 27.16 -10.09 -37.03
CA TRP A 213 28.38 -10.06 -37.82
C TRP A 213 28.18 -9.21 -39.09
N ALA A 214 27.09 -9.43 -39.82
CA ALA A 214 26.74 -8.67 -41.01
C ALA A 214 26.58 -7.16 -40.70
N GLU A 215 25.96 -6.83 -39.57
CA GLU A 215 25.75 -5.45 -39.12
C GLU A 215 27.05 -4.74 -38.72
N PHE A 216 27.84 -5.34 -37.82
CA PHE A 216 28.98 -4.66 -37.20
C PHE A 216 30.29 -4.83 -37.98
N GLU A 217 30.53 -6.02 -38.53
CA GLU A 217 31.80 -6.37 -39.17
C GLU A 217 31.75 -6.17 -40.69
N ALA A 218 30.70 -6.64 -41.36
CA ALA A 218 30.54 -6.47 -42.81
C ALA A 218 29.93 -5.11 -43.22
N LYS A 219 29.21 -4.44 -42.30
CA LYS A 219 28.47 -3.19 -42.54
C LYS A 219 27.47 -3.27 -43.71
N ASP A 220 26.99 -4.47 -44.02
CA ASP A 220 26.00 -4.68 -45.08
C ASP A 220 24.60 -4.84 -44.47
N VAL A 221 23.82 -3.76 -44.55
CA VAL A 221 22.46 -3.68 -44.00
C VAL A 221 21.48 -4.54 -44.80
N ALA A 222 21.70 -4.67 -46.12
CA ALA A 222 20.81 -5.46 -46.98
C ALA A 222 20.98 -6.95 -46.67
N LEU A 223 22.24 -7.40 -46.55
CA LEU A 223 22.55 -8.76 -46.14
C LEU A 223 21.96 -9.07 -44.76
N ALA A 224 22.13 -8.18 -43.77
CA ALA A 224 21.56 -8.35 -42.43
C ALA A 224 20.03 -8.55 -42.44
N ARG A 225 19.29 -7.80 -43.28
CA ARG A 225 17.84 -7.99 -43.46
C ARG A 225 17.49 -9.34 -44.03
N THR A 226 18.16 -9.74 -45.12
CA THR A 226 17.92 -11.05 -45.74
C THR A 226 18.20 -12.19 -44.77
N ILE A 227 19.16 -12.03 -43.86
CA ILE A 227 19.46 -13.01 -42.80
C ILE A 227 18.35 -13.06 -41.75
N PHE A 228 17.79 -11.91 -41.35
CA PHE A 228 16.64 -11.90 -40.44
C PHE A 228 15.39 -12.52 -41.09
N GLU A 229 15.16 -12.24 -42.37
CA GLU A 229 14.08 -12.86 -43.14
C GLU A 229 14.29 -14.37 -43.31
N SER A 230 15.51 -14.81 -43.66
CA SER A 230 15.84 -16.24 -43.77
C SER A 230 15.75 -16.94 -42.42
N ALA A 231 16.13 -16.27 -41.33
CA ALA A 231 15.95 -16.79 -39.98
C ALA A 231 14.47 -17.01 -39.67
N LEU A 232 13.56 -16.13 -40.12
CA LEU A 232 12.12 -16.30 -39.90
C LEU A 232 11.51 -17.40 -40.78
N SER A 233 12.07 -17.67 -41.97
CA SER A 233 11.56 -18.72 -42.86
C SER A 233 12.13 -20.11 -42.60
N GLU A 234 13.40 -20.20 -42.19
CA GLU A 234 14.12 -21.48 -42.01
C GLU A 234 14.02 -22.03 -40.59
N LEU A 235 13.73 -21.19 -39.58
CA LEU A 235 13.43 -21.67 -38.24
C LEU A 235 11.99 -22.21 -38.23
N GLU A 236 11.84 -23.54 -38.08
CA GLU A 236 10.54 -24.19 -37.96
C GLU A 236 9.65 -23.56 -36.85
N PRO A 237 8.31 -23.71 -36.95
CA PRO A 237 7.33 -23.06 -36.06
C PRO A 237 7.37 -23.49 -34.60
N GLU A 238 8.16 -24.52 -34.25
CA GLU A 238 8.30 -25.00 -32.88
C GLU A 238 9.15 -24.03 -32.05
N GLU A 239 8.43 -23.10 -31.43
CA GLU A 239 8.49 -22.88 -29.99
C GLU A 239 9.81 -22.29 -29.45
N SER A 240 9.70 -21.12 -28.82
CA SER A 240 10.71 -20.58 -27.89
C SER A 240 11.98 -19.90 -28.40
N ARG A 241 12.23 -19.75 -29.71
CA ARG A 241 13.39 -18.95 -30.21
C ARG A 241 13.04 -17.71 -31.03
N GLN A 242 11.80 -17.60 -31.50
CA GLN A 242 11.36 -16.49 -32.33
C GLN A 242 11.28 -15.16 -31.56
N ALA A 243 10.91 -15.15 -30.27
CA ALA A 243 10.84 -13.92 -29.46
C ALA A 243 12.17 -13.16 -29.39
N ARG A 244 13.30 -13.89 -29.28
CA ARG A 244 14.63 -13.27 -29.25
C ARG A 244 15.05 -12.76 -30.63
N VAL A 245 14.65 -13.47 -31.69
CA VAL A 245 14.88 -13.04 -33.08
C VAL A 245 14.05 -11.78 -33.36
N PHE A 246 12.76 -11.77 -33.06
CA PHE A 246 11.89 -10.60 -33.22
C PHE A 246 12.37 -9.40 -32.42
N LYS A 247 12.78 -9.59 -31.16
CA LYS A 247 13.36 -8.49 -30.36
C LYS A 247 14.62 -7.92 -31.00
N GLN A 248 15.52 -8.76 -31.49
CA GLN A 248 16.75 -8.30 -32.12
C GLN A 248 16.50 -7.70 -33.50
N PHE A 249 15.57 -8.25 -34.27
CA PHE A 249 15.18 -7.74 -35.58
C PHE A 249 14.50 -6.36 -35.45
N ALA A 250 13.58 -6.21 -34.50
CA ALA A 250 13.00 -4.91 -34.20
C ALA A 250 14.03 -3.90 -33.68
N SER A 251 14.99 -4.32 -32.84
CA SER A 251 16.09 -3.45 -32.40
C SER A 251 17.07 -3.09 -33.54
N PHE A 252 17.16 -3.94 -34.57
CA PHE A 252 17.92 -3.67 -35.77
C PHE A 252 17.22 -2.62 -36.62
N GLU A 253 15.91 -2.77 -36.88
CA GLU A 253 15.14 -1.76 -37.62
C GLU A 253 15.04 -0.43 -36.85
N GLU A 254 15.01 -0.45 -35.51
CA GLU A 254 15.12 0.77 -34.68
C GLU A 254 16.46 1.49 -34.91
N ARG A 255 17.56 0.74 -35.01
CA ARG A 255 18.89 1.31 -35.33
C ARG A 255 18.96 1.85 -36.75
N GLN A 256 18.26 1.23 -37.70
CA GLN A 256 18.14 1.70 -39.08
C GLN A 256 17.12 2.83 -39.27
N ARG A 257 16.41 3.25 -38.20
CA ARG A 257 15.35 4.29 -38.19
C ARG A 257 14.07 3.94 -38.97
N GLU A 258 13.81 2.66 -39.21
CA GLU A 258 12.59 2.17 -39.86
C GLU A 258 11.56 1.74 -38.80
N TYR A 259 10.94 2.73 -38.15
CA TYR A 259 10.05 2.49 -37.00
C TYR A 259 8.75 1.77 -37.39
N ASP A 260 8.21 2.03 -38.58
CA ASP A 260 6.98 1.39 -39.05
C ASP A 260 7.18 -0.10 -39.28
N ARG A 261 8.34 -0.49 -39.82
CA ARG A 261 8.70 -1.91 -39.96
C ARG A 261 8.87 -2.57 -38.60
N ALA A 262 9.53 -1.90 -37.66
CA ALA A 262 9.65 -2.40 -36.28
C ALA A 262 8.26 -2.59 -35.63
N ARG A 263 7.31 -1.66 -35.82
CA ARG A 263 5.91 -1.79 -35.36
C ARG A 263 5.24 -3.01 -35.97
N VAL A 264 5.36 -3.21 -37.28
CA VAL A 264 4.78 -4.38 -37.98
C VAL A 264 5.39 -5.68 -37.46
N ILE A 265 6.71 -5.73 -37.25
CA ILE A 265 7.41 -6.89 -36.70
C ILE A 265 6.87 -7.23 -35.31
N TYR A 266 6.72 -6.24 -34.42
CA TYR A 266 6.15 -6.47 -33.10
C TYR A 266 4.69 -6.93 -33.17
N LYS A 267 3.85 -6.31 -34.02
CA LYS A 267 2.45 -6.73 -34.19
C LYS A 267 2.34 -8.15 -34.74
N HIS A 268 3.16 -8.50 -35.73
CA HIS A 268 3.23 -9.84 -36.29
C HIS A 268 3.72 -10.86 -35.26
N ALA A 269 4.69 -10.49 -34.42
CA ALA A 269 5.14 -11.34 -33.34
C ALA A 269 4.06 -11.54 -32.27
N LEU A 270 3.23 -10.54 -31.99
CA LEU A 270 2.10 -10.64 -31.06
C LEU A 270 0.97 -11.51 -31.59
N SER A 271 0.65 -11.41 -32.89
CA SER A 271 -0.38 -12.24 -33.53
C SER A 271 0.03 -13.70 -33.59
N LEU A 272 1.30 -14.00 -33.92
CA LEU A 272 1.80 -15.38 -33.94
C LEU A 272 1.87 -16.02 -32.55
N LEU A 273 2.12 -15.21 -31.51
CA LEU A 273 2.24 -15.71 -30.13
C LEU A 273 0.91 -15.66 -29.34
N HIS A 274 -0.20 -15.30 -30.00
CA HIS A 274 -1.53 -15.11 -29.41
C HIS A 274 -1.53 -14.33 -28.10
N LEU A 275 -0.74 -13.25 -28.01
CA LEU A 275 -0.68 -12.45 -26.80
C LEU A 275 -1.83 -11.43 -26.77
N GLY A 276 -2.94 -11.79 -26.14
CA GLY A 276 -4.08 -10.89 -25.88
C GLY A 276 -5.46 -11.49 -26.17
N GLU A 277 -5.54 -12.60 -26.88
CA GLU A 277 -6.77 -13.39 -27.00
C GLU A 277 -6.81 -14.41 -25.86
N THR A 278 -8.02 -14.72 -25.37
CA THR A 278 -8.25 -15.76 -24.36
C THR A 278 -7.55 -17.04 -24.78
N PRO A 279 -6.60 -17.58 -24.01
CA PRO A 279 -6.13 -18.93 -24.25
C PRO A 279 -7.36 -19.83 -24.16
N SER A 280 -7.65 -20.56 -25.24
CA SER A 280 -8.55 -21.69 -25.13
C SER A 280 -7.96 -22.65 -24.12
N LEU A 281 -8.79 -23.21 -23.24
CA LEU A 281 -8.41 -24.18 -22.19
C LEU A 281 -7.62 -25.40 -22.70
N ALA A 282 -7.49 -25.58 -24.01
CA ALA A 282 -6.73 -26.65 -24.65
C ALA A 282 -5.22 -26.37 -24.80
N ASP A 283 -4.77 -25.11 -24.76
CA ASP A 283 -3.35 -24.74 -25.03
C ASP A 283 -2.52 -24.50 -23.75
N GLU A 284 -3.13 -24.62 -22.56
CA GLU A 284 -2.49 -24.27 -21.28
C GLU A 284 -1.60 -25.38 -20.70
N GLU A 285 -1.80 -26.65 -21.09
CA GLU A 285 -1.08 -27.79 -20.48
C GLU A 285 0.33 -28.01 -21.05
N ASP A 286 0.63 -27.51 -22.26
CA ASP A 286 1.92 -27.75 -22.93
C ASP A 286 2.90 -26.55 -22.90
N LEU A 287 2.49 -25.38 -22.40
CA LEU A 287 3.34 -24.19 -22.42
C LEU A 287 4.29 -24.10 -21.20
N THR A 288 5.56 -24.45 -21.40
CA THR A 288 6.59 -24.33 -20.34
C THR A 288 6.72 -22.90 -19.80
N ASN A 289 7.01 -22.75 -18.49
CA ASN A 289 7.23 -21.44 -17.83
C ASN A 289 8.31 -20.57 -18.53
N ALA A 290 9.25 -21.19 -19.23
CA ALA A 290 10.28 -20.51 -20.02
C ALA A 290 9.72 -19.81 -21.27
N GLU A 291 8.57 -20.25 -21.79
CA GLU A 291 7.89 -19.64 -22.94
C GLU A 291 7.14 -18.38 -22.51
N ARG A 292 6.42 -18.49 -21.38
CA ARG A 292 5.66 -17.37 -20.79
C ARG A 292 6.58 -16.19 -20.46
N THR A 293 7.73 -16.47 -19.84
CA THR A 293 8.74 -15.45 -19.53
C THR A 293 9.32 -14.78 -20.78
N LYS A 294 9.61 -15.54 -21.85
CA LYS A 294 10.08 -14.96 -23.13
C LYS A 294 9.01 -14.13 -23.85
N ARG A 295 7.74 -14.55 -23.79
CA ARG A 295 6.60 -13.79 -24.34
C ARG A 295 6.42 -12.48 -23.58
N GLU A 296 6.54 -12.50 -22.25
CA GLU A 296 6.55 -11.28 -21.43
C GLU A 296 7.74 -10.37 -21.74
N GLU A 297 8.93 -10.92 -21.94
CA GLU A 297 10.12 -10.14 -22.31
C GLU A 297 9.93 -9.43 -23.65
N LEU A 298 9.30 -10.09 -24.63
CA LEU A 298 8.96 -9.49 -25.91
C LEU A 298 7.91 -8.40 -25.75
N TYR A 299 6.87 -8.62 -24.95
CA TYR A 299 5.85 -7.62 -24.67
C TYR A 299 6.41 -6.41 -23.93
N LYS A 300 7.29 -6.62 -22.95
CA LYS A 300 8.05 -5.55 -22.28
C LYS A 300 8.89 -4.76 -23.29
N ALA A 301 9.54 -5.43 -24.24
CA ALA A 301 10.31 -4.77 -25.30
C ALA A 301 9.40 -3.94 -26.23
N TYR A 302 8.25 -4.46 -26.63
CA TYR A 302 7.25 -3.72 -27.41
C TYR A 302 6.75 -2.48 -26.67
N ILE A 303 6.40 -2.60 -25.38
CA ILE A 303 6.01 -1.44 -24.55
C ILE A 303 7.13 -0.40 -24.52
N THR A 304 8.39 -0.82 -24.33
CA THR A 304 9.51 0.15 -24.33
C THR A 304 9.71 0.82 -25.68
N PHE A 305 9.40 0.10 -26.77
CA PHE A 305 9.48 0.64 -28.12
C PHE A 305 8.36 1.66 -28.39
N GLU A 306 7.11 1.31 -28.08
CA GLU A 306 5.97 2.22 -28.21
C GLU A 306 6.10 3.43 -27.27
N LYS A 307 6.68 3.28 -26.07
CA LYS A 307 6.96 4.44 -25.21
C LYS A 307 7.99 5.41 -25.78
N LYS A 308 8.94 4.92 -26.58
CA LYS A 308 10.00 5.75 -27.17
C LYS A 308 9.55 6.39 -28.48
N HIS A 309 8.81 5.64 -29.29
CA HIS A 309 8.55 5.97 -30.70
C HIS A 309 7.07 5.90 -31.08
N GLY A 310 6.17 5.63 -30.14
CA GLY A 310 4.73 5.47 -30.36
C GLY A 310 3.97 6.79 -30.38
N ASP A 311 2.85 6.78 -31.09
CA ASP A 311 1.86 7.86 -31.07
C ASP A 311 1.08 7.83 -29.74
N ARG A 312 0.63 8.98 -29.24
CA ARG A 312 -0.01 9.10 -27.91
C ARG A 312 -1.16 8.09 -27.70
N GLN A 313 -1.97 7.85 -28.72
CA GLN A 313 -3.08 6.89 -28.68
C GLN A 313 -2.59 5.44 -28.64
N GLY A 314 -1.57 5.09 -29.42
CA GLY A 314 -0.98 3.75 -29.40
C GLY A 314 -0.32 3.43 -28.07
N ILE A 315 0.28 4.43 -27.42
CA ILE A 315 0.83 4.30 -26.06
C ILE A 315 -0.29 4.05 -25.04
N GLU A 316 -1.41 4.78 -25.15
CA GLU A 316 -2.57 4.59 -24.27
C GLU A 316 -3.14 3.17 -24.39
N ASP A 317 -3.36 2.65 -25.61
CA ASP A 317 -3.85 1.28 -25.83
C ASP A 317 -2.92 0.19 -25.27
N VAL A 318 -1.61 0.39 -25.40
CA VAL A 318 -0.60 -0.55 -24.88
C VAL A 318 -0.50 -0.49 -23.35
N ILE A 319 -0.71 0.68 -22.75
CA ILE A 319 -0.77 0.82 -21.29
C ILE A 319 -2.03 0.16 -20.74
N VAL A 320 -3.19 0.37 -21.38
CA VAL A 320 -4.46 -0.25 -20.99
C VAL A 320 -4.36 -1.77 -21.03
N THR A 321 -3.81 -2.34 -22.11
CA THR A 321 -3.61 -3.80 -22.21
C THR A 321 -2.67 -4.35 -21.13
N LYS A 322 -1.61 -3.62 -20.78
CA LYS A 322 -0.72 -4.00 -19.67
C LYS A 322 -1.44 -3.93 -18.33
N GLN A 323 -2.19 -2.87 -18.08
CA GLN A 323 -2.95 -2.69 -16.85
C GLN A 323 -4.01 -3.79 -16.71
N ARG A 324 -4.73 -4.15 -17.79
CA ARG A 324 -5.64 -5.31 -17.83
C ARG A 324 -4.96 -6.60 -17.39
N ALA A 325 -3.76 -6.89 -17.92
CA ALA A 325 -3.01 -8.09 -17.52
C ALA A 325 -2.61 -8.07 -16.04
N GLN A 326 -2.15 -6.92 -15.54
CA GLN A 326 -1.78 -6.75 -14.12
C GLN A 326 -2.98 -6.90 -13.19
N TYR A 327 -4.13 -6.30 -13.54
CA TYR A 327 -5.35 -6.43 -12.76
C TYR A 327 -5.90 -7.86 -12.80
N ARG A 328 -5.77 -8.58 -13.93
CA ARG A 328 -6.14 -9.99 -14.03
C ARG A 328 -5.28 -10.89 -13.15
N GLU A 329 -3.97 -10.67 -13.13
CA GLU A 329 -3.03 -11.41 -12.27
C GLU A 329 -3.33 -11.15 -10.79
N ARG A 330 -3.47 -9.87 -10.40
CA ARG A 330 -3.84 -9.49 -9.04
C ARG A 330 -5.19 -10.07 -8.60
N ALA A 331 -6.18 -10.08 -9.49
CA ALA A 331 -7.48 -10.67 -9.23
C ALA A 331 -7.40 -12.20 -9.03
N ALA A 332 -6.45 -12.87 -9.68
CA ALA A 332 -6.21 -14.30 -9.48
C ALA A 332 -5.49 -14.59 -8.15
N GLU A 333 -4.51 -13.76 -7.77
CA GLU A 333 -3.78 -13.89 -6.51
C GLU A 333 -4.63 -13.51 -5.28
N HIS A 334 -5.43 -12.45 -5.41
CA HIS A 334 -6.28 -11.89 -4.36
C HIS A 334 -7.73 -11.70 -4.84
N PRO A 335 -8.51 -12.79 -4.98
CA PRO A 335 -9.90 -12.71 -5.44
C PRO A 335 -10.82 -11.81 -4.59
N PHE A 336 -10.49 -11.65 -3.31
CA PHE A 336 -11.29 -10.90 -2.33
C PHE A 336 -10.90 -9.42 -2.16
N ASP A 337 -9.89 -8.93 -2.87
CA ASP A 337 -9.56 -7.50 -2.86
C ASP A 337 -10.48 -6.72 -3.81
N TYR A 338 -11.56 -6.18 -3.26
CA TYR A 338 -12.55 -5.40 -4.01
C TYR A 338 -12.00 -4.09 -4.60
N ASP A 339 -10.89 -3.54 -4.08
CA ASP A 339 -10.31 -2.32 -4.66
C ASP A 339 -9.69 -2.61 -6.04
N CYS A 340 -9.03 -3.76 -6.19
CA CYS A 340 -8.52 -4.22 -7.48
C CYS A 340 -9.65 -4.36 -8.50
N TRP A 341 -10.81 -4.90 -8.10
CA TRP A 341 -11.99 -5.00 -8.96
C TRP A 341 -12.59 -3.63 -9.31
N PHE A 342 -12.57 -2.66 -8.39
CA PHE A 342 -13.01 -1.29 -8.68
C PHE A 342 -12.11 -0.58 -9.70
N GLU A 343 -10.80 -0.68 -9.52
CA GLU A 343 -9.85 -0.09 -10.45
C GLU A 343 -9.94 -0.74 -11.84
N TRP A 344 -10.07 -2.07 -11.88
CA TRP A 344 -10.23 -2.79 -13.14
C TRP A 344 -11.54 -2.42 -13.83
N ALA A 345 -12.66 -2.37 -13.11
CA ALA A 345 -13.94 -1.98 -13.69
C ALA A 345 -13.91 -0.56 -14.26
N LYS A 346 -13.32 0.41 -13.55
CA LYS A 346 -13.18 1.79 -14.07
C LYS A 346 -12.34 1.86 -15.35
N LEU A 347 -11.26 1.08 -15.41
CA LEU A 347 -10.43 1.01 -16.62
C LEU A 347 -11.23 0.45 -17.80
N GLU A 348 -12.08 -0.55 -17.57
CA GLU A 348 -12.98 -1.06 -18.60
C GLU A 348 -14.13 -0.09 -18.92
N GLU A 349 -14.61 0.72 -17.97
CA GLU A 349 -15.59 1.77 -18.26
C GLU A 349 -15.02 2.85 -19.20
N GLU A 350 -13.72 3.15 -19.09
CA GLU A 350 -13.04 4.15 -19.92
C GLU A 350 -12.63 3.60 -21.30
N HIS A 351 -12.19 2.34 -21.38
CA HIS A 351 -11.53 1.77 -22.57
C HIS A 351 -12.10 0.43 -23.06
N GLY A 352 -13.06 -0.14 -22.34
CA GLY A 352 -13.61 -1.46 -22.59
C GLY A 352 -14.83 -1.47 -23.51
N SER A 353 -15.08 -2.63 -24.11
CA SER A 353 -16.36 -2.93 -24.74
C SER A 353 -17.40 -3.28 -23.67
N VAL A 354 -18.68 -3.01 -23.94
CA VAL A 354 -19.80 -3.31 -23.02
C VAL A 354 -19.79 -4.77 -22.54
N SER A 355 -19.38 -5.71 -23.41
CA SER A 355 -19.27 -7.13 -23.05
C SER A 355 -18.12 -7.42 -22.07
N ALA A 356 -16.97 -6.78 -22.25
CA ALA A 356 -15.82 -6.97 -21.35
C ALA A 356 -16.12 -6.38 -19.97
N VAL A 357 -16.72 -5.19 -19.91
CA VAL A 357 -17.14 -4.57 -18.64
C VAL A 357 -18.09 -5.48 -17.89
N ARG A 358 -19.10 -6.04 -18.56
CA ARG A 358 -20.04 -7.01 -17.98
C ARG A 358 -19.32 -8.23 -17.41
N GLU A 359 -18.42 -8.83 -18.18
CA GLU A 359 -17.68 -10.01 -17.74
C GLU A 359 -16.82 -9.70 -16.49
N THR A 360 -16.20 -8.51 -16.43
CA THR A 360 -15.43 -8.11 -15.23
C THR A 360 -16.33 -7.93 -14.00
N TYR A 361 -17.49 -7.30 -14.14
CA TYR A 361 -18.44 -7.16 -13.05
C TYR A 361 -19.04 -8.50 -12.61
N GLU A 362 -19.37 -9.40 -13.55
CA GLU A 362 -19.89 -10.73 -13.25
C GLU A 362 -18.84 -11.59 -12.51
N LYS A 363 -17.56 -11.54 -12.93
CA LYS A 363 -16.45 -12.18 -12.21
C LYS A 363 -16.25 -11.59 -10.81
N ALA A 364 -16.30 -10.26 -10.69
CA ALA A 364 -16.14 -9.58 -9.41
C ALA A 364 -17.29 -9.92 -8.44
N VAL A 365 -18.51 -10.06 -8.97
CA VAL A 365 -19.71 -10.44 -8.23
C VAL A 365 -19.70 -11.90 -7.79
N ALA A 366 -19.11 -12.81 -8.56
CA ALA A 366 -19.00 -14.22 -8.17
C ALA A 366 -18.20 -14.41 -6.86
N ASN A 367 -17.30 -13.48 -6.56
CA ASN A 367 -16.46 -13.51 -5.37
C ASN A 367 -17.19 -12.94 -4.15
N VAL A 368 -18.06 -13.75 -3.54
CA VAL A 368 -18.78 -13.36 -2.32
C VAL A 368 -17.82 -13.30 -1.11
N PRO A 369 -17.86 -12.22 -0.28
CA PRO A 369 -17.02 -12.12 0.89
C PRO A 369 -17.24 -13.30 1.86
N PRO A 370 -16.17 -13.99 2.32
CA PRO A 370 -16.31 -15.13 3.23
C PRO A 370 -16.62 -14.71 4.68
N SER A 371 -16.26 -13.48 5.06
CA SER A 371 -16.53 -12.94 6.39
C SER A 371 -17.89 -12.22 6.45
N GLU A 372 -18.68 -12.47 7.49
CA GLU A 372 -20.00 -11.82 7.69
C GLU A 372 -19.92 -10.43 8.36
N GLN A 373 -18.71 -9.90 8.55
CA GLN A 373 -18.52 -8.57 9.13
C GLN A 373 -18.96 -7.48 8.16
N LYS A 374 -19.74 -6.51 8.66
CA LYS A 374 -20.36 -5.45 7.88
C LYS A 374 -19.37 -4.67 6.99
N ASP A 375 -18.11 -4.51 7.42
CA ASP A 375 -17.17 -3.63 6.73
C ASP A 375 -16.64 -4.22 5.42
N HIS A 376 -16.41 -5.53 5.35
CA HIS A 376 -16.06 -6.22 4.10
C HIS A 376 -17.22 -6.24 3.10
N TRP A 377 -18.45 -6.33 3.62
CA TRP A 377 -19.66 -6.26 2.79
C TRP A 377 -19.94 -4.87 2.23
N ARG A 378 -19.48 -3.79 2.89
CA ARG A 378 -19.68 -2.42 2.36
C ARG A 378 -19.10 -2.28 0.97
N ARG A 379 -17.84 -2.70 0.77
CA ARG A 379 -17.15 -2.58 -0.53
C ARG A 379 -17.79 -3.46 -1.59
N TYR A 380 -18.09 -4.72 -1.26
CA TYR A 380 -18.82 -5.63 -2.14
C TYR A 380 -20.18 -5.07 -2.58
N ILE A 381 -20.92 -4.43 -1.67
CA ILE A 381 -22.21 -3.79 -2.02
C ILE A 381 -22.03 -2.56 -2.88
N TYR A 382 -20.96 -1.79 -2.68
CA TYR A 382 -20.65 -0.71 -3.59
C TYR A 382 -20.40 -1.23 -5.00
N LEU A 383 -19.71 -2.36 -5.17
CA LEU A 383 -19.49 -2.98 -6.49
C LEU A 383 -20.82 -3.28 -7.19
N TRP A 384 -21.79 -3.84 -6.48
CA TRP A 384 -23.15 -4.04 -7.00
C TRP A 384 -23.84 -2.73 -7.39
N ILE A 385 -23.69 -1.68 -6.59
CA ILE A 385 -24.24 -0.36 -6.90
C ILE A 385 -23.58 0.21 -8.16
N TYR A 386 -22.26 0.12 -8.30
CA TYR A 386 -21.55 0.58 -9.49
C TYR A 386 -21.96 -0.21 -10.73
N TYR A 387 -22.07 -1.54 -10.64
CA TYR A 387 -22.55 -2.34 -11.77
C TYR A 387 -23.96 -1.94 -12.22
N ALA A 388 -24.88 -1.74 -11.27
CA ALA A 388 -26.23 -1.30 -11.59
C ALA A 388 -26.27 0.14 -12.14
N VAL A 389 -25.42 1.04 -11.64
CA VAL A 389 -25.30 2.42 -12.17
C VAL A 389 -24.67 2.43 -13.55
N TYR A 390 -23.71 1.55 -13.83
CA TYR A 390 -23.12 1.38 -15.16
C TYR A 390 -24.17 0.92 -16.18
N GLU A 391 -24.93 -0.13 -15.85
CA GLU A 391 -26.02 -0.60 -16.72
C GLU A 391 -27.11 0.47 -16.89
N GLU A 392 -27.38 1.28 -15.87
CA GLU A 392 -28.36 2.36 -15.93
C GLU A 392 -27.90 3.56 -16.77
N LEU A 393 -26.68 4.07 -16.55
CA LEU A 393 -26.21 5.32 -17.16
C LEU A 393 -25.57 5.10 -18.53
N VAL A 394 -24.80 4.01 -18.69
CA VAL A 394 -24.01 3.77 -19.91
C VAL A 394 -24.80 2.92 -20.91
N ASN A 395 -25.41 1.82 -20.45
CA ASN A 395 -26.15 0.91 -21.33
C ASN A 395 -27.64 1.27 -21.46
N ALA A 396 -28.18 2.11 -20.57
CA ALA A 396 -29.62 2.42 -20.47
C ALA A 396 -30.53 1.18 -20.32
N ASP A 397 -29.98 0.03 -19.93
CA ASP A 397 -30.68 -1.24 -19.78
C ASP A 397 -31.31 -1.32 -18.37
N LEU A 398 -32.44 -0.64 -18.21
CA LEU A 398 -33.18 -0.62 -16.94
C LEU A 398 -33.51 -2.03 -16.49
N ASP A 399 -34.05 -2.87 -17.40
CA ASP A 399 -34.03 -4.37 -17.48
C ASP A 399 -33.09 -5.06 -16.49
N ARG A 400 -31.83 -4.97 -16.86
CA ARG A 400 -30.75 -5.73 -16.26
C ARG A 400 -30.33 -5.13 -14.93
N ALA A 401 -30.32 -3.80 -14.82
CA ALA A 401 -30.01 -3.11 -13.57
C ALA A 401 -30.91 -3.57 -12.41
N PHE A 402 -32.20 -3.87 -12.66
CA PHE A 402 -33.07 -4.42 -11.62
C PHE A 402 -32.75 -5.86 -11.27
N GLN A 403 -32.46 -6.71 -12.27
CA GLN A 403 -32.04 -8.09 -12.01
C GLN A 403 -30.78 -8.12 -11.15
N VAL A 404 -29.83 -7.22 -11.42
CA VAL A 404 -28.61 -7.01 -10.64
C VAL A 404 -28.94 -6.63 -9.18
N TYR A 405 -29.90 -5.74 -8.95
CA TYR A 405 -30.36 -5.43 -7.60
C TYR A 405 -31.10 -6.60 -6.94
N GLU A 406 -31.92 -7.35 -7.66
CA GLU A 406 -32.64 -8.51 -7.13
C GLU A 406 -31.68 -9.64 -6.71
N THR A 407 -30.66 -9.92 -7.53
CA THR A 407 -29.58 -10.87 -7.19
C THR A 407 -28.75 -10.37 -6.01
N CYS A 408 -28.45 -9.07 -5.93
CA CYS A 408 -27.76 -8.51 -4.78
C CYS A 408 -28.57 -8.70 -3.49
N LEU A 409 -29.89 -8.44 -3.55
CA LEU A 409 -30.79 -8.58 -2.41
C LEU A 409 -31.00 -10.03 -1.97
N SER A 410 -30.89 -11.02 -2.87
CA SER A 410 -30.99 -12.43 -2.49
C SER A 410 -29.73 -12.94 -1.78
N ILE A 411 -28.56 -12.41 -2.15
CA ILE A 411 -27.26 -12.81 -1.58
C ILE A 411 -27.06 -12.24 -0.16
N ILE A 412 -27.60 -11.04 0.13
CA ILE A 412 -27.36 -10.36 1.40
C ILE A 412 -28.05 -11.07 2.58
N PRO A 413 -27.30 -11.44 3.65
CA PRO A 413 -27.87 -11.90 4.91
C PRO A 413 -28.54 -10.77 5.71
N HIS A 414 -29.81 -10.47 5.43
CA HIS A 414 -30.58 -9.39 6.07
C HIS A 414 -30.77 -9.52 7.59
N LYS A 415 -30.57 -10.71 8.15
CA LYS A 415 -30.72 -10.99 9.59
C LYS A 415 -29.53 -10.51 10.44
N LYS A 416 -28.32 -10.48 9.86
CA LYS A 416 -27.08 -10.15 10.59
C LYS A 416 -26.68 -8.70 10.40
N PHE A 417 -26.85 -8.18 9.19
CA PHE A 417 -26.63 -6.77 8.89
C PHE A 417 -27.63 -6.32 7.83
N SER A 418 -27.86 -5.01 7.78
CA SER A 418 -28.85 -4.44 6.88
C SER A 418 -28.28 -3.22 6.15
N PHE A 419 -28.51 -3.14 4.84
CA PHE A 419 -27.97 -2.09 3.98
C PHE A 419 -29.08 -1.26 3.36
N ALA A 420 -29.48 -0.18 4.05
CA ALA A 420 -30.56 0.71 3.60
C ALA A 420 -30.31 1.33 2.21
N LYS A 421 -29.04 1.59 1.84
CA LYS A 421 -28.69 2.26 0.59
C LYS A 421 -29.09 1.46 -0.66
N ILE A 422 -28.96 0.13 -0.65
CA ILE A 422 -29.34 -0.72 -1.80
C ILE A 422 -30.85 -0.68 -1.99
N TRP A 423 -31.61 -0.88 -0.92
CA TRP A 423 -33.08 -0.83 -0.97
C TRP A 423 -33.59 0.49 -1.54
N ILE A 424 -32.99 1.60 -1.11
CA ILE A 424 -33.35 2.95 -1.61
C ILE A 424 -33.00 3.08 -3.11
N GLN A 425 -31.82 2.62 -3.55
CA GLN A 425 -31.44 2.72 -4.96
C GLN A 425 -32.30 1.82 -5.86
N ALA A 426 -32.57 0.59 -5.44
CA ALA A 426 -33.47 -0.31 -6.15
C ALA A 426 -34.89 0.26 -6.25
N ALA A 427 -35.40 0.90 -5.18
CA ALA A 427 -36.68 1.60 -5.21
C ALA A 427 -36.64 2.81 -6.17
N LYS A 428 -35.57 3.60 -6.19
CA LYS A 428 -35.39 4.72 -7.13
C LYS A 428 -35.35 4.24 -8.59
N LEU A 429 -34.72 3.10 -8.86
CA LEU A 429 -34.73 2.47 -10.20
C LEU A 429 -36.15 2.07 -10.62
N LEU A 430 -36.93 1.47 -9.72
CA LEU A 430 -38.33 1.10 -9.99
C LEU A 430 -39.21 2.32 -10.27
N ILE A 431 -38.95 3.45 -9.61
CA ILE A 431 -39.64 4.72 -9.92
C ILE A 431 -39.29 5.20 -11.33
N ARG A 432 -38.02 5.11 -11.74
CA ARG A 432 -37.57 5.48 -13.10
C ARG A 432 -38.22 4.58 -14.16
N ARG A 433 -38.42 3.29 -13.86
CA ARG A 433 -39.21 2.35 -14.67
C ARG A 433 -40.72 2.60 -14.67
N ARG A 434 -41.19 3.52 -13.82
CA ARG A 434 -42.62 3.85 -13.61
C ARG A 434 -43.44 2.75 -12.93
N GLU A 435 -42.79 1.80 -12.26
CA GLU A 435 -43.45 0.72 -11.51
C GLU A 435 -43.66 1.07 -10.03
N LEU A 436 -44.63 1.94 -9.75
CA LEU A 436 -44.91 2.43 -8.40
C LEU A 436 -45.36 1.31 -7.44
N THR A 437 -46.12 0.33 -7.92
CA THR A 437 -46.62 -0.79 -7.10
C THR A 437 -45.48 -1.72 -6.68
N ALA A 438 -44.55 -2.01 -7.58
CA ALA A 438 -43.35 -2.79 -7.28
C ALA A 438 -42.45 -2.03 -6.29
N ALA A 439 -42.24 -0.72 -6.50
CA ALA A 439 -41.44 0.11 -5.59
C ALA A 439 -42.01 0.10 -4.16
N ARG A 440 -43.32 0.24 -4.02
CA ARG A 440 -44.03 0.17 -2.72
C ARG A 440 -43.86 -1.19 -2.05
N ARG A 441 -44.01 -2.29 -2.81
CA ARG A 441 -43.80 -3.66 -2.27
C ARG A 441 -42.35 -3.85 -1.82
N LEU A 442 -41.39 -3.36 -2.60
CA LEU A 442 -39.97 -3.44 -2.27
C LEU A 442 -39.62 -2.67 -1.00
N LEU A 443 -40.11 -1.43 -0.87
CA LEU A 443 -39.90 -0.62 0.33
C LEU A 443 -40.63 -1.20 1.56
N GLY A 444 -41.82 -1.77 1.38
CA GLY A 444 -42.52 -2.51 2.43
C GLY A 444 -41.73 -3.73 2.92
N ARG A 445 -41.18 -4.53 1.99
CA ARG A 445 -40.27 -5.65 2.30
C ARG A 445 -39.00 -5.15 3.02
N ALA A 446 -38.44 -4.03 2.57
CA ALA A 446 -37.26 -3.42 3.18
C ALA A 446 -37.52 -3.01 4.64
N ILE A 447 -38.68 -2.43 4.95
CA ILE A 447 -39.07 -2.08 6.32
C ILE A 447 -39.11 -3.34 7.20
N GLY A 448 -39.78 -4.41 6.74
CA GLY A 448 -39.91 -5.65 7.52
C GLY A 448 -38.58 -6.35 7.79
N GLN A 449 -37.60 -6.23 6.89
CA GLN A 449 -36.30 -6.91 7.03
C GLN A 449 -35.22 -6.05 7.70
N CYS A 450 -35.18 -4.73 7.41
CA CYS A 450 -34.07 -3.85 7.77
C CYS A 450 -34.41 -2.85 8.88
N GLY A 451 -35.68 -2.42 8.99
CA GLY A 451 -36.18 -1.57 10.08
C GLY A 451 -35.42 -0.25 10.33
N LYS A 452 -34.68 0.29 9.34
CA LYS A 452 -33.83 1.49 9.52
C LYS A 452 -34.57 2.79 9.23
N GLU A 453 -34.30 3.80 10.07
CA GLU A 453 -34.82 5.18 9.95
C GLU A 453 -34.70 5.75 8.53
N ARG A 454 -33.55 5.57 7.86
CA ARG A 454 -33.34 6.12 6.51
C ARG A 454 -34.32 5.58 5.47
N ILE A 455 -34.77 4.33 5.60
CA ILE A 455 -35.74 3.73 4.67
C ILE A 455 -37.11 4.36 4.90
N PHE A 456 -37.50 4.57 6.15
CA PHE A 456 -38.76 5.24 6.48
C PHE A 456 -38.79 6.67 5.94
N ILE A 457 -37.73 7.44 6.16
CA ILE A 457 -37.65 8.83 5.67
C ILE A 457 -37.79 8.90 4.15
N GLU A 458 -37.06 8.05 3.41
CA GLU A 458 -37.10 8.07 1.94
C GLU A 458 -38.44 7.53 1.41
N TYR A 459 -39.06 6.55 2.07
CA TYR A 459 -40.37 6.05 1.65
C TYR A 459 -41.47 7.09 1.92
N VAL A 460 -41.42 7.77 3.06
CA VAL A 460 -42.32 8.88 3.35
C VAL A 460 -42.12 10.01 2.36
N ALA A 461 -40.88 10.41 2.06
CA ALA A 461 -40.59 11.45 1.08
C ALA A 461 -41.14 11.10 -0.32
N LEU A 462 -41.08 9.81 -0.68
CA LEU A 462 -41.67 9.29 -1.92
C LEU A 462 -43.19 9.40 -1.92
N GLU A 463 -43.88 8.97 -0.86
CA GLU A 463 -45.34 9.05 -0.79
C GLU A 463 -45.84 10.50 -0.67
N LEU A 464 -45.08 11.38 -0.01
CA LEU A 464 -45.29 12.82 -0.01
C LEU A 464 -45.21 13.41 -1.43
N ALA A 465 -44.19 13.03 -2.21
CA ALA A 465 -44.06 13.46 -3.59
C ALA A 465 -45.21 12.95 -4.49
N LEU A 466 -45.87 11.85 -4.11
CA LEU A 466 -47.06 11.32 -4.78
C LEU A 466 -48.36 11.94 -4.27
N GLY A 467 -48.35 12.66 -3.14
CA GLY A 467 -49.51 13.32 -2.54
C GLY A 467 -50.44 12.41 -1.71
N GLU A 468 -50.02 11.19 -1.39
CA GLU A 468 -50.85 10.20 -0.68
C GLU A 468 -50.71 10.34 0.85
N VAL A 469 -51.44 11.29 1.43
CA VAL A 469 -51.33 11.66 2.86
C VAL A 469 -51.71 10.50 3.80
N ASP A 470 -52.77 9.75 3.49
CA ASP A 470 -53.23 8.64 4.34
C ASP A 470 -52.23 7.49 4.43
N ARG A 471 -51.44 7.27 3.36
CA ARG A 471 -50.35 6.31 3.39
C ARG A 471 -49.17 6.83 4.18
N CYS A 472 -48.86 8.13 4.08
CA CYS A 472 -47.84 8.76 4.92
C CYS A 472 -48.17 8.57 6.40
N ARG A 473 -49.44 8.76 6.80
CA ARG A 473 -49.92 8.50 8.17
C ARG A 473 -49.70 7.06 8.62
N ASN A 474 -50.10 6.10 7.77
CA ASN A 474 -49.86 4.68 8.04
C ASN A 474 -48.35 4.37 8.16
N LEU A 475 -47.51 5.00 7.34
CA LEU A 475 -46.07 4.82 7.40
C LEU A 475 -45.44 5.41 8.66
N TYR A 476 -45.83 6.62 9.05
CA TYR A 476 -45.37 7.23 10.28
C TYR A 476 -45.86 6.45 11.51
N SER A 477 -47.10 5.98 11.54
CA SER A 477 -47.57 5.12 12.64
C SER A 477 -46.77 3.82 12.74
N ASN A 478 -46.43 3.20 11.60
CA ASN A 478 -45.57 2.01 11.58
C ASN A 478 -44.12 2.35 11.97
N TYR A 479 -43.64 3.52 11.61
CA TYR A 479 -42.31 4.01 11.96
C TYR A 479 -42.18 4.24 13.47
N LEU A 480 -43.21 4.83 14.09
CA LEU A 480 -43.30 5.05 15.53
C LEU A 480 -43.46 3.74 16.31
N LYS A 481 -44.21 2.77 15.78
CA LYS A 481 -44.26 1.40 16.35
C LYS A 481 -42.90 0.70 16.32
N ALA A 482 -42.14 0.90 15.24
CA ALA A 482 -40.82 0.29 15.08
C ALA A 482 -39.75 0.97 15.96
N MET A 483 -39.82 2.29 16.12
CA MET A 483 -38.84 3.10 16.86
C MET A 483 -39.52 4.16 17.74
N PRO A 484 -40.06 3.80 18.93
CA PRO A 484 -40.74 4.74 19.82
C PRO A 484 -39.83 5.85 20.38
N HIS A 485 -38.53 5.55 20.54
CA HIS A 485 -37.55 6.43 21.18
C HIS A 485 -37.08 7.62 20.31
N ASN A 486 -37.26 7.54 18.98
CA ASN A 486 -36.70 8.52 18.06
C ASN A 486 -37.55 9.80 17.99
N CYS A 487 -37.07 10.88 18.61
CA CYS A 487 -37.74 12.18 18.64
C CYS A 487 -37.86 12.85 17.26
N LYS A 488 -36.93 12.59 16.32
CA LYS A 488 -36.99 13.14 14.95
C LYS A 488 -38.15 12.58 14.15
N ALA A 489 -38.56 11.35 14.45
CA ALA A 489 -39.71 10.70 13.82
C ALA A 489 -41.02 11.40 14.20
N TRP A 490 -41.19 11.67 15.50
CA TRP A 490 -42.33 12.41 16.04
C TRP A 490 -42.41 13.82 15.45
N PHE A 491 -41.29 14.54 15.43
CA PHE A 491 -41.23 15.89 14.86
C PHE A 491 -41.61 15.90 13.38
N LYS A 492 -41.02 15.02 12.56
CA LYS A 492 -41.35 14.92 11.13
C LYS A 492 -42.79 14.48 10.86
N TYR A 493 -43.42 13.76 11.79
CA TYR A 493 -44.83 13.40 11.67
C TYR A 493 -45.73 14.59 11.98
N ALA A 494 -45.39 15.36 13.01
CA ALA A 494 -46.05 16.63 13.30
C ALA A 494 -45.89 17.65 12.16
N ASP A 495 -44.69 17.79 11.58
CA ASP A 495 -44.46 18.63 10.40
C ASP A 495 -45.33 18.24 9.21
N LEU A 496 -45.56 16.93 9.01
CA LEU A 496 -46.46 16.44 7.97
C LEU A 496 -47.89 16.93 8.22
N GLU A 497 -48.45 16.69 9.41
CA GLU A 497 -49.82 17.11 9.71
C GLU A 497 -49.98 18.63 9.72
N LYS A 498 -48.94 19.38 10.13
CA LYS A 498 -48.88 20.83 9.96
C LYS A 498 -48.96 21.24 8.49
N SER A 499 -48.22 20.57 7.60
CA SER A 499 -48.29 20.85 6.15
C SER A 499 -49.65 20.53 5.52
N VAL A 500 -50.40 19.60 6.13
CA VAL A 500 -51.77 19.23 5.73
C VAL A 500 -52.80 20.20 6.33
N GLY A 501 -52.45 20.92 7.39
CA GLY A 501 -53.32 21.88 8.09
C GLY A 501 -54.18 21.26 9.20
N GLU A 502 -53.90 20.02 9.62
CA GLU A 502 -54.64 19.36 10.70
C GLU A 502 -53.99 19.63 12.08
N THR A 503 -54.31 20.78 12.65
CA THR A 503 -53.74 21.26 13.92
C THR A 503 -54.09 20.37 15.11
N GLU A 504 -55.34 19.87 15.19
CA GLU A 504 -55.78 18.99 16.28
C GLU A 504 -55.03 17.65 16.31
N ARG A 505 -54.75 17.07 15.14
CA ARG A 505 -53.96 15.83 15.04
C ARG A 505 -52.49 16.09 15.37
N CYS A 506 -51.94 17.22 14.92
CA CYS A 506 -50.59 17.64 15.28
C CYS A 506 -50.41 17.71 16.82
N ARG A 507 -51.36 18.35 17.52
CA ARG A 507 -51.41 18.40 18.99
C ARG A 507 -51.47 17.01 19.62
N ALA A 508 -52.37 16.16 19.11
CA ALA A 508 -52.49 14.80 19.62
C ALA A 508 -51.19 13.99 19.45
N ILE A 509 -50.46 14.20 18.36
CA ILE A 509 -49.15 13.55 18.11
C ILE A 509 -48.11 14.05 19.11
N PHE A 510 -48.03 15.35 19.37
CA PHE A 510 -47.11 15.91 20.36
C PHE A 510 -47.44 15.44 21.79
N GLU A 511 -48.72 15.41 22.18
CA GLU A 511 -49.15 14.88 23.48
C GLU A 511 -48.83 13.39 23.62
N LEU A 512 -49.06 12.60 22.56
CA LEU A 512 -48.66 11.18 22.53
C LEU A 512 -47.14 11.00 22.67
N ALA A 513 -46.36 11.88 22.04
CA ALA A 513 -44.92 11.86 22.17
C ALA A 513 -44.49 12.21 23.60
N ILE A 514 -45.06 13.24 24.24
CA ILE A 514 -44.73 13.65 25.62
C ILE A 514 -45.10 12.58 26.66
N ALA A 515 -46.17 11.82 26.40
CA ALA A 515 -46.61 10.71 27.25
C ALA A 515 -45.64 9.51 27.23
N GLN A 516 -44.71 9.43 26.26
CA GLN A 516 -43.74 8.34 26.21
C GLN A 516 -42.62 8.52 27.26
N PRO A 517 -42.34 7.51 28.11
CA PRO A 517 -41.33 7.62 29.17
C PRO A 517 -39.87 7.58 28.69
N ALA A 518 -39.62 7.06 27.49
CA ALA A 518 -38.28 6.77 26.99
C ALA A 518 -38.03 7.50 25.66
N LEU A 519 -37.60 8.76 25.75
CA LEU A 519 -37.23 9.59 24.60
C LEU A 519 -35.76 10.00 24.73
N ASP A 520 -35.00 9.93 23.63
CA ASP A 520 -33.56 10.24 23.62
C ASP A 520 -33.26 11.72 23.93
N MET A 521 -34.09 12.65 23.42
CA MET A 521 -33.94 14.10 23.61
C MET A 521 -35.32 14.78 23.74
N PRO A 522 -35.94 14.72 24.94
CA PRO A 522 -37.26 15.32 25.18
C PRO A 522 -37.31 16.82 24.88
N GLU A 523 -36.23 17.55 25.16
CA GLU A 523 -36.15 19.02 25.02
C GLU A 523 -36.45 19.52 23.60
N MET A 524 -36.01 18.78 22.58
CA MET A 524 -36.26 19.12 21.17
C MET A 524 -37.74 19.02 20.81
N LEU A 525 -38.43 18.01 21.37
CA LEU A 525 -39.85 17.80 21.14
C LEU A 525 -40.68 18.88 21.84
N TRP A 526 -40.33 19.23 23.08
CA TRP A 526 -40.97 20.33 23.81
C TRP A 526 -40.80 21.66 23.11
N LYS A 527 -39.58 21.99 22.66
CA LYS A 527 -39.34 23.19 21.88
C LYS A 527 -40.15 23.19 20.58
N GLY A 528 -40.16 22.07 19.84
CA GLY A 528 -40.93 21.95 18.61
C GLY A 528 -42.44 22.11 18.80
N TYR A 529 -42.99 21.60 19.92
CA TYR A 529 -44.40 21.77 20.24
C TYR A 529 -44.74 23.20 20.61
N ILE A 530 -43.87 23.86 21.38
CA ILE A 530 -44.02 25.27 21.74
C ILE A 530 -43.92 26.16 20.49
N ASP A 531 -42.90 25.95 19.65
CA ASP A 531 -42.72 26.69 18.39
C ASP A 531 -43.97 26.54 17.49
N PHE A 532 -44.56 25.33 17.44
CA PHE A 532 -45.81 25.08 16.71
C PHE A 532 -47.00 25.90 17.24
N GLU A 533 -47.24 25.91 18.56
CA GLU A 533 -48.34 26.70 19.13
C GLU A 533 -48.12 28.22 19.00
N ILE A 534 -46.86 28.66 18.97
CA ILE A 534 -46.51 30.06 18.68
C ILE A 534 -46.88 30.41 17.22
N GLU A 535 -46.56 29.54 16.26
CA GLU A 535 -46.89 29.76 14.84
C GLU A 535 -48.40 29.75 14.57
N GLU A 536 -49.16 28.92 15.27
CA GLU A 536 -50.64 28.87 15.18
C GLU A 536 -51.33 29.99 16.00
N ASN A 537 -50.56 30.90 16.63
CA ASN A 537 -51.01 32.02 17.46
C ASN A 537 -51.83 31.64 18.72
N GLU A 538 -51.71 30.41 19.22
CA GLU A 538 -52.38 29.97 20.45
C GLU A 538 -51.51 30.19 21.71
N GLY A 539 -51.25 31.46 22.03
CA GLY A 539 -50.35 31.83 23.12
C GLY A 539 -50.75 31.30 24.50
N GLU A 540 -52.04 31.07 24.76
CA GLU A 540 -52.49 30.49 26.05
C GLU A 540 -52.09 29.03 26.23
N ASN A 541 -52.08 28.26 25.15
CA ASN A 541 -51.68 26.85 25.20
C ASN A 541 -50.16 26.74 25.28
N ALA A 542 -49.42 27.60 24.58
CA ALA A 542 -47.98 27.73 24.74
C ALA A 542 -47.57 27.99 26.21
N ARG A 543 -48.27 28.87 26.94
CA ARG A 543 -48.02 29.11 28.38
C ARG A 543 -48.19 27.85 29.22
N LYS A 544 -49.31 27.14 29.04
CA LYS A 544 -49.56 25.88 29.77
C LYS A 544 -48.47 24.84 29.49
N LEU A 545 -47.91 24.84 28.27
CA LEU A 545 -46.80 23.96 27.91
C LEU A 545 -45.50 24.38 28.58
N TYR A 546 -45.20 25.68 28.64
CA TYR A 546 -44.07 26.19 29.41
C TYR A 546 -44.20 25.87 30.90
N GLU A 547 -45.37 26.05 31.51
CA GLU A 547 -45.62 25.69 32.92
C GLU A 547 -45.38 24.19 33.17
N ARG A 548 -45.94 23.31 32.31
CA ARG A 548 -45.71 21.85 32.38
C ARG A 548 -44.24 21.48 32.17
N LEU A 549 -43.52 22.20 31.31
CA LEU A 549 -42.09 21.97 31.06
C LEU A 549 -41.25 22.39 32.28
N LEU A 550 -41.61 23.51 32.93
CA LEU A 550 -40.96 24.00 34.13
C LEU A 550 -41.19 23.09 35.35
N GLU A 551 -42.36 22.45 35.44
CA GLU A 551 -42.63 21.41 36.45
C GLU A 551 -41.73 20.18 36.29
N ARG A 552 -41.35 19.83 35.04
CA ARG A 552 -40.49 18.66 34.75
C ARG A 552 -39.00 18.98 34.75
N THR A 553 -38.61 20.16 34.27
CA THR A 553 -37.21 20.57 34.09
C THR A 553 -37.01 22.02 34.53
N SER A 554 -36.12 22.25 35.50
CA SER A 554 -35.84 23.58 36.07
C SER A 554 -34.59 24.24 35.46
N HIS A 555 -34.36 24.06 34.15
CA HIS A 555 -33.20 24.64 33.48
C HIS A 555 -33.42 26.10 33.07
N VAL A 556 -32.39 26.95 33.29
CA VAL A 556 -32.40 28.39 32.95
C VAL A 556 -32.81 28.69 31.52
N LYS A 557 -32.39 27.85 30.57
CA LYS A 557 -32.68 28.07 29.15
C LYS A 557 -34.18 28.05 28.84
N VAL A 558 -34.97 27.29 29.60
CA VAL A 558 -36.43 27.25 29.47
C VAL A 558 -37.05 28.54 30.01
N TRP A 559 -36.54 29.06 31.12
CA TRP A 559 -36.97 30.36 31.64
C TRP A 559 -36.66 31.52 30.69
N ILE A 560 -35.46 31.51 30.09
CA ILE A 560 -35.08 32.51 29.08
C ILE A 560 -36.00 32.41 27.86
N SER A 561 -36.28 31.20 27.35
CA SER A 561 -37.16 31.05 26.19
C SER A 561 -38.62 31.40 26.52
N TYR A 562 -39.10 31.12 27.73
CA TYR A 562 -40.44 31.51 28.18
C TYR A 562 -40.58 33.05 28.27
N ALA A 563 -39.57 33.72 28.83
CA ALA A 563 -39.56 35.18 28.91
C ALA A 563 -39.45 35.85 27.53
N GLN A 564 -38.66 35.26 26.61
CA GLN A 564 -38.60 35.71 25.22
C GLN A 564 -39.94 35.53 24.49
N PHE A 565 -40.65 34.42 24.74
CA PHE A 565 -41.99 34.18 24.18
C PHE A 565 -43.00 35.21 24.66
N GLU A 566 -43.10 35.46 25.98
CA GLU A 566 -44.02 36.46 26.53
C GLU A 566 -43.73 37.89 26.03
N GLY A 567 -42.48 38.16 25.65
CA GLY A 567 -42.06 39.42 25.04
C GLY A 567 -42.45 39.61 23.57
N THR A 568 -42.98 38.59 22.90
CA THR A 568 -43.52 38.70 21.52
C THR A 568 -44.96 39.23 21.52
N ASP A 569 -45.43 39.73 20.38
CA ASP A 569 -46.79 40.30 20.21
C ASP A 569 -47.93 39.31 20.48
N ILE A 570 -47.63 38.00 20.56
CA ILE A 570 -48.55 36.91 20.84
C ILE A 570 -48.69 36.67 22.38
N GLY A 571 -47.72 37.15 23.16
CA GLY A 571 -47.67 37.09 24.62
C GLY A 571 -48.42 38.25 25.31
N LYS A 572 -48.33 38.33 26.65
CA LYS A 572 -48.88 39.45 27.43
C LYS A 572 -48.09 40.76 27.27
N GLY A 573 -47.07 40.79 26.39
CA GLY A 573 -46.21 41.93 26.14
C GLY A 573 -45.07 42.08 27.15
N LEU A 574 -44.41 43.24 27.14
CA LEU A 574 -43.19 43.52 27.91
C LEU A 574 -43.34 43.28 29.43
N GLU A 575 -44.53 43.52 29.98
CA GLU A 575 -44.82 43.29 31.40
C GLU A 575 -44.87 41.80 31.75
N GLY A 576 -45.38 40.96 30.83
CA GLY A 576 -45.39 39.51 30.99
C GLY A 576 -43.98 38.93 31.00
N ALA A 577 -43.13 39.38 30.07
CA ALA A 577 -41.73 38.94 30.01
C ALA A 577 -40.96 39.29 31.30
N ARG A 578 -41.18 40.49 31.86
CA ARG A 578 -40.56 40.94 33.12
C ARG A 578 -41.00 40.09 34.31
N ALA A 579 -42.29 39.82 34.42
CA ALA A 579 -42.82 38.96 35.47
C ALA A 579 -42.22 37.54 35.41
N VAL A 580 -42.02 36.99 34.21
CA VAL A 580 -41.36 35.69 34.04
C VAL A 580 -39.89 35.74 34.44
N PHE A 581 -39.15 36.79 34.08
CA PHE A 581 -37.76 36.96 34.52
C PHE A 581 -37.63 37.08 36.04
N GLU A 582 -38.55 37.78 36.70
CA GLU A 582 -38.60 37.88 38.17
C GLU A 582 -38.93 36.54 38.82
N GLN A 583 -39.94 35.82 38.31
CA GLN A 583 -40.27 34.47 38.78
C GLN A 583 -39.11 33.49 38.60
N ALA A 584 -38.42 33.55 37.47
CA ALA A 584 -37.23 32.74 37.19
C ALA A 584 -36.09 33.08 38.16
N TYR A 585 -35.89 34.37 38.47
CA TYR A 585 -34.87 34.84 39.41
C TYR A 585 -35.13 34.33 40.83
N ASP A 586 -36.38 34.43 41.31
CA ASP A 586 -36.78 33.94 42.63
C ASP A 586 -36.68 32.41 42.73
N HIS A 587 -37.03 31.69 41.67
CA HIS A 587 -36.93 30.24 41.63
C HIS A 587 -35.46 29.75 41.64
N LEU A 588 -34.58 30.37 40.84
CA LEU A 588 -33.13 30.10 40.87
C LEU A 588 -32.47 30.60 42.17
N LYS A 589 -33.08 31.58 42.84
CA LYS A 589 -32.70 32.01 44.19
C LYS A 589 -32.96 30.91 45.21
N ALA A 590 -34.16 30.32 45.18
CA ALA A 590 -34.54 29.23 46.06
C ALA A 590 -33.68 27.97 45.87
N GLN A 591 -33.26 27.66 44.63
CA GLN A 591 -32.41 26.49 44.33
C GLN A 591 -30.91 26.69 44.59
N GLY A 592 -30.46 27.93 44.82
CA GLY A 592 -29.05 28.22 45.14
C GLY A 592 -28.06 28.08 43.98
N LEU A 593 -28.54 28.01 42.73
CA LEU A 593 -27.71 27.87 41.53
C LEU A 593 -27.16 29.24 41.09
N SER A 594 -25.91 29.54 41.45
CA SER A 594 -25.31 30.87 41.25
C SER A 594 -24.89 31.14 39.80
N GLU A 595 -24.29 30.17 39.11
CA GLU A 595 -23.85 30.33 37.71
C GLU A 595 -25.03 30.51 36.74
N GLU A 596 -26.06 29.71 36.95
CA GLU A 596 -27.32 29.72 36.22
C GLU A 596 -28.09 31.03 36.38
N ARG A 597 -28.05 31.62 37.57
CA ARG A 597 -28.63 32.93 37.85
C ARG A 597 -27.88 34.06 37.13
N VAL A 598 -26.56 33.97 36.96
CA VAL A 598 -25.79 34.94 36.16
C VAL A 598 -26.26 34.93 34.70
N LEU A 599 -26.42 33.73 34.13
CA LEU A 599 -26.86 33.58 32.74
C LEU A 599 -28.27 34.15 32.52
N LEU A 600 -29.17 33.96 33.48
CA LEU A 600 -30.51 34.56 33.44
C LEU A 600 -30.43 36.10 33.47
N LEU A 601 -29.62 36.68 34.36
CA LEU A 601 -29.47 38.13 34.46
C LEU A 601 -28.81 38.76 33.23
N ASP A 602 -27.81 38.08 32.65
CA ASP A 602 -27.21 38.51 31.39
C ASP A 602 -28.24 38.49 30.26
N ALA A 603 -29.08 37.46 30.18
CA ALA A 603 -30.17 37.38 29.21
C ALA A 603 -31.24 38.46 29.44
N TRP A 604 -31.63 38.73 30.69
CA TRP A 604 -32.56 39.79 31.05
C TRP A 604 -32.01 41.17 30.68
N ARG A 605 -30.71 41.40 30.91
CA ARG A 605 -30.02 42.64 30.52
C ARG A 605 -30.02 42.83 29.00
N VAL A 606 -29.77 41.77 28.24
CA VAL A 606 -29.83 41.83 26.77
C VAL A 606 -31.24 42.16 26.29
N PHE A 607 -32.26 41.56 26.90
CA PHE A 607 -33.67 41.84 26.58
C PHE A 607 -34.09 43.28 26.91
N GLU A 608 -33.73 43.81 28.09
CA GLU A 608 -34.05 45.20 28.47
C GLU A 608 -33.25 46.21 27.64
N LYS A 609 -32.04 45.86 27.16
CA LYS A 609 -31.29 46.70 26.22
C LYS A 609 -31.93 46.79 24.84
N SER A 610 -32.61 45.73 24.38
CA SER A 610 -33.27 45.72 23.08
C SER A 610 -34.68 46.30 23.12
N ASN A 611 -35.40 46.15 24.24
CA ASN A 611 -36.83 46.45 24.33
C ASN A 611 -37.21 47.48 25.41
N GLY A 612 -36.32 47.81 26.36
CA GLY A 612 -36.64 48.52 27.60
C GLY A 612 -36.16 49.97 27.68
N SER A 613 -36.51 50.62 28.81
CA SER A 613 -36.10 51.98 29.16
C SER A 613 -34.73 51.99 29.86
N GLN A 614 -34.01 53.11 29.79
CA GLN A 614 -32.68 53.26 30.41
C GLN A 614 -32.69 53.06 31.94
N LYS A 615 -33.86 53.22 32.58
CA LYS A 615 -34.06 52.94 34.01
C LYS A 615 -34.11 51.45 34.31
N ASP A 616 -34.86 50.69 33.51
CA ASP A 616 -35.03 49.24 33.71
C ASP A 616 -33.70 48.49 33.46
N VAL A 617 -32.88 48.99 32.53
CA VAL A 617 -31.52 48.48 32.31
C VAL A 617 -30.63 48.71 33.53
N ALA A 618 -30.75 49.88 34.18
CA ALA A 618 -29.97 50.20 35.38
C ALA A 618 -30.38 49.32 36.57
N ASP A 619 -31.68 49.01 36.71
CA ASP A 619 -32.20 48.12 37.76
C ASP A 619 -31.71 46.67 37.58
N VAL A 620 -31.61 46.18 36.35
CA VAL A 620 -31.01 44.86 36.07
C VAL A 620 -29.50 44.86 36.29
N GLU A 621 -28.80 45.94 35.91
CA GLU A 621 -27.36 46.08 36.16
C GLU A 621 -27.02 46.14 37.65
N ALA A 622 -27.92 46.68 38.48
CA ALA A 622 -27.78 46.68 39.94
C ALA A 622 -27.84 45.26 40.55
N LYS A 623 -28.57 44.32 39.92
CA LYS A 623 -28.71 42.93 40.38
C LYS A 623 -27.53 42.02 39.98
N MET A 624 -26.57 42.51 39.18
CA MET A 624 -25.45 41.71 38.67
C MET A 624 -24.46 41.28 39.77
N PRO A 625 -24.00 40.02 39.76
CA PRO A 625 -23.07 39.52 40.76
C PRO A 625 -21.62 39.96 40.51
N ARG A 626 -20.84 40.04 41.58
CA ARG A 626 -19.38 40.22 41.53
C ARG A 626 -18.70 38.86 41.50
N ARG A 627 -17.80 38.66 40.53
CA ARG A 627 -17.01 37.43 40.38
C ARG A 627 -15.82 37.46 41.35
N ILE A 628 -15.81 36.58 42.34
CA ILE A 628 -14.76 36.50 43.37
C ILE A 628 -14.01 35.19 43.22
N LYS A 629 -12.68 35.23 43.34
CA LYS A 629 -11.84 34.01 43.36
C LYS A 629 -11.90 33.38 44.73
N ARG A 630 -12.33 32.12 44.82
CA ARG A 630 -12.30 31.31 46.04
C ARG A 630 -11.45 30.07 45.81
N LYS A 631 -10.84 29.55 46.88
CA LYS A 631 -10.00 28.35 46.83
C LYS A 631 -10.75 27.23 47.53
N ARG A 632 -11.01 26.12 46.83
CA ARG A 632 -11.55 24.89 47.43
C ARG A 632 -10.51 23.79 47.39
N MET A 633 -10.54 22.92 48.39
CA MET A 633 -9.69 21.74 48.48
C MET A 633 -10.35 20.64 47.65
N ARG A 634 -9.63 20.03 46.70
CA ARG A 634 -10.16 18.93 45.89
C ARG A 634 -9.88 17.60 46.57
N GLU A 635 -10.95 16.83 46.77
CA GLU A 635 -10.89 15.41 47.16
C GLU A 635 -11.17 14.55 45.91
N ASP A 636 -10.45 13.45 45.73
CA ASP A 636 -10.82 12.41 44.74
C ASP A 636 -12.00 11.56 45.23
N GLU A 637 -12.62 10.75 44.36
CA GLU A 637 -13.68 9.76 44.68
C GLU A 637 -13.31 8.71 45.76
N SER A 638 -12.09 8.77 46.31
CA SER A 638 -11.63 7.96 47.45
C SER A 638 -11.13 8.79 48.64
N GLY A 639 -11.49 10.08 48.72
CA GLY A 639 -11.34 10.92 49.92
C GLY A 639 -9.91 11.22 50.34
N LYS A 640 -8.99 11.43 49.38
CA LYS A 640 -7.61 11.87 49.66
C LYS A 640 -7.31 13.20 48.98
N ASP A 641 -6.75 14.13 49.74
CA ASP A 641 -6.61 15.54 49.39
C ASP A 641 -5.56 15.79 48.31
N LEU A 642 -5.96 16.40 47.18
CA LEU A 642 -5.08 16.67 46.03
C LEU A 642 -4.74 18.16 45.82
N GLY A 643 -4.99 18.99 46.84
CA GLY A 643 -4.58 20.40 46.85
C GLY A 643 -5.69 21.38 46.46
N TRP A 644 -5.33 22.66 46.45
CA TRP A 644 -6.26 23.79 46.29
C TRP A 644 -6.53 24.10 44.81
N GLU A 645 -7.78 23.97 44.37
CA GLU A 645 -8.23 24.52 43.07
C GLU A 645 -8.85 25.90 43.27
N GLU A 646 -8.38 26.87 42.48
CA GLU A 646 -9.01 28.19 42.36
C GLU A 646 -10.27 28.05 41.52
N TYR A 647 -11.45 28.29 42.11
CA TYR A 647 -12.71 28.39 41.38
C TYR A 647 -13.29 29.78 41.54
N PHE A 648 -14.12 30.19 40.58
CA PHE A 648 -14.80 31.46 40.63
C PHE A 648 -16.17 31.26 41.27
N ASP A 649 -16.48 32.04 42.30
CA ASP A 649 -17.78 32.07 42.95
C ASP A 649 -18.44 33.42 42.66
N TYR A 650 -19.75 33.42 42.45
CA TYR A 650 -20.52 34.61 42.07
C TYR A 650 -21.32 35.09 43.28
N GLN A 651 -20.99 36.29 43.79
CA GLN A 651 -21.71 36.89 44.91
C GLN A 651 -22.73 37.91 44.38
N PHE A 652 -24.02 37.62 44.59
CA PHE A 652 -25.12 38.54 44.26
C PHE A 652 -25.27 39.60 45.35
N PRO A 653 -25.49 40.88 45.01
CA PRO A 653 -25.78 41.94 45.97
C PRO A 653 -26.98 41.61 46.89
N ASP A 654 -27.99 40.89 46.39
CA ASP A 654 -29.20 40.52 47.15
C ASP A 654 -28.97 39.41 48.21
N ASP A 655 -27.85 38.69 48.15
CA ASP A 655 -27.50 37.64 49.13
C ASP A 655 -26.63 38.19 50.29
N GLU A 656 -26.36 39.51 50.31
CA GLU A 656 -25.67 40.21 51.42
C GLU A 656 -26.41 40.12 52.77
N GLY A 657 -27.64 39.59 52.80
CA GLY A 657 -28.34 39.24 54.04
C GLY A 657 -27.56 38.27 54.95
N GLY A 658 -26.71 37.40 54.37
CA GLY A 658 -25.82 36.51 55.13
C GLY A 658 -24.59 37.23 55.73
N ALA A 659 -24.17 38.35 55.15
CA ALA A 659 -23.05 39.16 55.65
C ALA A 659 -23.45 40.09 56.81
N SER A 660 -24.75 40.37 56.98
CA SER A 660 -25.27 41.18 58.10
C SER A 660 -24.98 40.59 59.49
N ASN A 661 -24.86 39.26 59.60
CA ASN A 661 -24.48 38.58 60.85
C ASN A 661 -23.01 38.82 61.22
N ASN A 662 -22.12 38.93 60.24
CA ASN A 662 -20.70 39.18 60.50
C ASN A 662 -20.43 40.64 60.89
N PHE A 663 -21.20 41.60 60.36
CA PHE A 663 -21.12 43.00 60.79
C PHE A 663 -21.61 43.21 62.24
N LYS A 664 -22.67 42.51 62.68
CA LYS A 664 -23.15 42.56 64.07
C LYS A 664 -22.16 41.97 65.09
N ILE A 665 -21.46 40.89 64.72
CA ILE A 665 -20.42 40.29 65.59
C ILE A 665 -19.23 41.24 65.75
N LEU A 666 -18.85 41.94 64.69
CA LEU A 666 -17.73 42.90 64.71
C LEU A 666 -18.06 44.16 65.51
N GLU A 667 -19.32 44.61 65.47
CA GLU A 667 -19.84 45.70 66.29
C GLU A 667 -19.92 45.34 67.78
N MET A 668 -20.32 44.10 68.12
CA MET A 668 -20.29 43.59 69.50
C MET A 668 -18.85 43.41 70.03
N ALA A 669 -17.92 42.99 69.19
CA ALA A 669 -16.50 42.88 69.57
C ALA A 669 -15.86 44.25 69.83
N ALA A 670 -16.24 45.30 69.07
CA ALA A 670 -15.79 46.67 69.31
C ALA A 670 -16.31 47.22 70.65
N LYS A 671 -17.59 46.97 70.97
CA LYS A 671 -18.18 47.34 72.27
C LYS A 671 -17.53 46.61 73.45
N TRP A 672 -17.20 45.32 73.28
CA TRP A 672 -16.48 44.56 74.31
C TRP A 672 -15.06 45.11 74.56
N LYS A 673 -14.37 45.57 73.51
CA LYS A 673 -13.03 46.18 73.62
C LYS A 673 -13.07 47.55 74.31
N GLN A 674 -14.12 48.35 74.08
CA GLN A 674 -14.33 49.62 74.80
C GLN A 674 -14.59 49.40 76.29
N GLN A 675 -15.48 48.46 76.63
CA GLN A 675 -15.74 48.11 78.04
C GLN A 675 -14.51 47.59 78.78
N ARG A 676 -13.60 46.92 78.07
CA ARG A 676 -12.33 46.47 78.65
C ARG A 676 -11.31 47.59 78.88
N ALA A 677 -11.38 48.67 78.11
CA ALA A 677 -10.51 49.84 78.29
C ALA A 677 -11.00 50.73 79.43
N GLU A 678 -12.32 50.88 79.60
CA GLU A 678 -12.91 51.60 80.74
C GLU A 678 -12.67 50.88 82.08
N ALA A 679 -12.60 49.55 82.08
CA ALA A 679 -12.29 48.76 83.29
C ALA A 679 -10.79 48.76 83.69
N SER A 680 -9.89 49.28 82.84
CA SER A 680 -8.44 49.34 83.14
C SER A 680 -7.96 50.69 83.67
N ASP A 681 -8.78 51.75 83.58
CA ASP A 681 -8.45 53.09 84.12
C ASP A 681 -8.91 53.26 85.60
N ASP A 682 -9.74 52.36 86.14
CA ASP A 682 -10.28 52.43 87.51
C ASP A 682 -9.39 51.74 88.58
N ASP A 683 -8.29 51.06 88.20
CA ASP A 683 -7.47 50.23 89.11
C ASP A 683 -6.12 50.88 89.52
N SER A 684 -5.90 52.17 89.23
CA SER A 684 -4.62 52.87 89.51
C SER A 684 -4.61 53.89 90.67
N ASP A 685 -5.73 54.10 91.40
CA ASP A 685 -5.87 55.20 92.37
C ASP A 685 -5.99 54.76 93.87
N LEU A 686 -5.70 53.51 94.24
CA LEU A 686 -5.89 53.01 95.62
C LEU A 686 -4.64 52.69 96.46
N ASP A 687 -3.42 52.96 95.97
CA ASP A 687 -2.16 52.68 96.69
C ASP A 687 -1.45 53.98 97.13
N SER A 688 -2.04 54.76 98.04
CA SER A 688 -1.29 55.68 98.93
C SER A 688 -2.18 56.33 100.00
N ASN A 689 -2.37 55.67 101.15
CA ASN A 689 -2.51 56.30 102.48
C ASN A 689 -2.61 55.21 103.58
N GLU A 690 -1.46 54.73 104.06
CA GLU A 690 -1.21 54.36 105.47
C GLU A 690 -0.09 55.25 106.02
#